data_AF-A0A956E1H7-F1
#
_entry.id   AF-A0A956E1H7-F1
#
_cell.length_a   1.000
_cell.length_b   1.000
_cell.length_c   1.000
_cell.angle_alpha   90.00
_cell.angle_beta   90.00
_cell.angle_gamma   90.00
#
_symmetry.space_group_name_H-M   'P 1'
#
loop_
_entity.id
_entity.type
_entity.pdbx_description
1 polymer ?
#
loop_
_entity_poly.entity_id
_entity_poly.type
_entity_poly.pdbx_seq_one_letter_code
_entity_poly.pdbx_strand_id
1 'polypeptide(L)'
;MRLTRLTLTGFRCFAVRTVVGLADLTALIGGNGSGKTAVLQALARMFSPDSRERALHRADFHVPKGQTPEEMKTSHLEIEARLEFPEIQDGSADPDTASASIPPVFEQMLIDPDEPTPYVRIRLSADWKRGNTPDGDIDDSLAFILSPEGTPPADEEKRALNSEQRSHIQVLYVPATRDPTAQLKLHAGTLLWRLLDSIKWSDGLRGTLAAGAKQIGEAFADEAGLRKIQTTLGEHWRGFHPEQRFSRVRLDLVRSELSEYLKQLEVTFRPTPTEESYRTAQLGDGLRSLLYLSLVSALLDIEHQMATQENIPDGLSEPASVPSLTILAIEEPENHLAPALTGRAIQKLLALSKKTNAQVALSSHTPALLRRIDPKVIRHLRFDADQGSSVVSHIVLPATTSAAHTFVREAVQAYPEIYFAQVVVLGEGDSEQVVLPRLLELEGSGTLDERRVVVAPLGGRHVHHFWRLLEQLNIPYVTLLDLDRERVGGGWDRVRYVLGQLHEHGRQVQVTIGGKAQVLSPDAKTDAVPLASCLGALERQGVFFSSPLDLDFLLLEAFPAAYKGATDGGLGPRVPDPVKQAEKYSARIAADVRRVLKDQGGDGATYTPAQQALFPWYSYLFLARSKPTTHILALAHVSDDDIQAGMPATLASLCGRVSELAGVGFATKDDEDGPPPLPDDDELDEPYSYDDDWDYDEAEPEWPEPDEDDEPDHADPDEDDLPF
;
A
#
# COMPACT_ATOMS: atom_id res chain seq x y z
N MET A 1 -5.33 -23.21 -13.47
CA MET A 1 -6.23 -22.04 -13.39
C MET A 1 -5.72 -21.07 -12.32
N ARG A 2 -5.56 -19.79 -12.64
CA ARG A 2 -5.13 -18.73 -11.71
C ARG A 2 -5.88 -17.43 -11.99
N LEU A 3 -6.24 -16.67 -10.96
CA LEU A 3 -6.74 -15.31 -11.09
C LEU A 3 -5.55 -14.35 -11.23
N THR A 4 -5.44 -13.67 -12.38
CA THR A 4 -4.28 -12.82 -12.71
C THR A 4 -4.59 -11.33 -12.68
N ARG A 5 -5.86 -10.94 -12.89
CA ARG A 5 -6.29 -9.54 -12.78
C ARG A 5 -7.67 -9.43 -12.14
N LEU A 6 -7.85 -8.40 -11.34
CA LEU A 6 -9.13 -7.93 -10.82
C LEU A 6 -9.32 -6.47 -11.23
N THR A 7 -10.36 -6.16 -11.98
CA THR A 7 -10.70 -4.80 -12.40
C THR A 7 -11.88 -4.29 -11.59
N LEU A 8 -11.76 -3.09 -11.03
CA LEU A 8 -12.77 -2.45 -10.19
C LEU A 8 -13.19 -1.12 -10.81
N THR A 9 -14.50 -0.91 -10.96
CA THR A 9 -15.09 0.33 -11.46
C THR A 9 -16.34 0.66 -10.66
N GLY A 10 -16.49 1.89 -10.17
CA GLY A 10 -17.64 2.31 -9.35
C GLY A 10 -17.77 1.57 -8.01
N PHE A 11 -16.78 0.78 -7.60
CA PHE A 11 -16.81 -0.01 -6.38
C PHE A 11 -16.08 0.73 -5.25
N ARG A 12 -16.83 1.24 -4.27
CA ARG A 12 -16.34 1.93 -3.07
C ARG A 12 -15.38 3.08 -3.38
N CYS A 13 -14.09 2.90 -3.13
CA CYS A 13 -13.06 3.92 -3.36
C CYS A 13 -12.51 3.91 -4.80
N PHE A 14 -12.92 2.95 -5.65
CA PHE A 14 -12.48 2.87 -7.04
C PHE A 14 -13.53 3.51 -7.95
N ALA A 15 -13.43 4.82 -8.16
CA ALA A 15 -14.36 5.59 -9.00
C ALA A 15 -14.19 5.23 -10.47
N VAL A 16 -12.94 5.12 -10.92
CA VAL A 16 -12.54 4.83 -12.30
C VAL A 16 -12.06 3.39 -12.45
N ARG A 17 -12.04 2.88 -13.69
CA ARG A 17 -11.55 1.54 -14.02
C ARG A 17 -10.12 1.36 -13.51
N THR A 18 -9.97 0.54 -12.47
CA THR A 18 -8.69 0.30 -11.80
C THR A 18 -8.34 -1.18 -11.86
N VAL A 19 -7.17 -1.51 -12.41
CA VAL A 19 -6.71 -2.90 -12.57
C VAL A 19 -5.74 -3.27 -11.44
N VAL A 20 -6.05 -4.35 -10.74
CA VAL A 20 -5.20 -4.96 -9.70
C VAL A 20 -4.63 -6.26 -10.25
N GLY A 21 -3.33 -6.28 -10.55
CA GLY A 21 -2.64 -7.51 -10.92
C GLY A 21 -2.49 -8.44 -9.72
N LEU A 22 -2.79 -9.72 -9.88
CA LEU A 22 -2.73 -10.73 -8.84
C LEU A 22 -1.70 -11.82 -9.23
N ALA A 23 -0.94 -12.26 -8.24
CA ALA A 23 0.01 -13.36 -8.35
C ALA A 23 -0.37 -14.49 -7.38
N ASP A 24 0.46 -15.53 -7.31
CA ASP A 24 0.29 -16.66 -6.38
C ASP A 24 0.13 -16.18 -4.94
N LEU A 25 1.01 -15.28 -4.52
CA LEU A 25 0.81 -14.43 -3.35
C LEU A 25 0.76 -12.98 -3.81
N THR A 26 -0.22 -12.23 -3.30
CA THR A 26 -0.34 -10.78 -3.52
C THR A 26 -0.43 -10.07 -2.19
N ALA A 27 0.46 -9.11 -1.95
CA ALA A 27 0.46 -8.28 -0.76
C ALA A 27 -0.06 -6.87 -1.09
N LEU A 28 -1.22 -6.53 -0.55
CA LEU A 28 -1.86 -5.22 -0.67
C LEU A 28 -1.34 -4.32 0.46
N ILE A 29 -0.54 -3.32 0.12
CA ILE A 29 0.12 -2.40 1.07
C ILE A 29 -0.39 -0.98 0.85
N GLY A 30 -0.55 -0.21 1.92
CA GLY A 30 -0.98 1.19 1.83
C GLY A 30 -1.60 1.67 3.13
N GLY A 31 -1.86 2.98 3.23
CA GLY A 31 -2.49 3.59 4.42
C GLY A 31 -3.94 3.15 4.65
N ASN A 32 -4.54 3.55 5.78
CA ASN A 32 -5.96 3.31 6.05
C ASN A 32 -6.83 4.06 5.04
N GLY A 33 -7.90 3.42 4.56
CA GLY A 33 -8.79 3.98 3.55
C GLY A 33 -8.27 3.91 2.10
N SER A 34 -7.09 3.36 1.85
CA SER A 34 -6.50 3.27 0.48
C SER A 34 -7.18 2.27 -0.46
N GLY A 35 -8.07 1.41 0.03
CA GLY A 35 -8.78 0.42 -0.79
C GLY A 35 -8.32 -1.04 -0.62
N LYS A 36 -7.36 -1.34 0.27
CA LYS A 36 -6.88 -2.72 0.52
C LYS A 36 -8.02 -3.71 0.81
N THR A 37 -8.85 -3.35 1.79
CA THR A 37 -10.05 -4.09 2.18
C THR A 37 -11.07 -4.19 1.05
N ALA A 38 -11.23 -3.12 0.25
CA ALA A 38 -12.17 -3.13 -0.87
C ALA A 38 -11.75 -4.17 -1.93
N VAL A 39 -10.47 -4.31 -2.25
CA VAL A 39 -9.99 -5.35 -3.17
C VAL A 39 -10.33 -6.76 -2.66
N LEU A 40 -10.05 -7.05 -1.38
CA LEU A 40 -10.34 -8.37 -0.80
C LEU A 40 -11.84 -8.66 -0.73
N GLN A 41 -12.65 -7.65 -0.42
CA GLN A 41 -14.09 -7.80 -0.37
C GLN A 41 -14.71 -7.92 -1.76
N ALA A 42 -14.16 -7.27 -2.80
CA ALA A 42 -14.59 -7.47 -4.18
C ALA A 42 -14.43 -8.94 -4.63
N LEU A 43 -13.31 -9.58 -4.25
CA LEU A 43 -13.13 -11.03 -4.45
C LEU A 43 -14.21 -11.85 -3.73
N ALA A 44 -14.50 -11.51 -2.47
CA ALA A 44 -15.53 -12.17 -1.68
C ALA A 44 -16.93 -11.99 -2.29
N ARG A 45 -17.25 -10.80 -2.82
CA ARG A 45 -18.53 -10.50 -3.49
C ARG A 45 -18.79 -11.45 -4.67
N MET A 46 -17.76 -11.74 -5.45
CA MET A 46 -17.87 -12.63 -6.61
C MET A 46 -17.89 -14.12 -6.22
N PHE A 47 -17.00 -14.56 -5.33
CA PHE A 47 -16.65 -15.97 -5.20
C PHE A 47 -16.67 -16.53 -3.77
N SER A 48 -17.17 -15.79 -2.77
CA SER A 48 -17.33 -16.37 -1.43
C SER A 48 -18.31 -17.56 -1.47
N PRO A 49 -18.09 -18.64 -0.70
CA PRO A 49 -19.09 -19.68 -0.52
C PRO A 49 -20.31 -19.20 0.31
N ASP A 50 -20.15 -18.21 1.19
CA ASP A 50 -21.25 -17.63 1.98
C ASP A 50 -22.04 -16.60 1.16
N SER A 51 -23.35 -16.81 1.00
CA SER A 51 -24.21 -15.88 0.26
C SER A 51 -24.29 -14.49 0.89
N ARG A 52 -24.09 -14.36 2.20
CA ARG A 52 -24.13 -13.08 2.89
C ARG A 52 -22.89 -12.24 2.58
N GLU A 53 -21.74 -12.89 2.36
CA GLU A 53 -20.54 -12.21 1.90
C GLU A 53 -20.60 -11.84 0.42
N ARG A 54 -21.52 -12.44 -0.34
CA ARG A 54 -21.76 -12.07 -1.75
C ARG A 54 -22.72 -10.91 -1.92
N ALA A 55 -23.66 -10.74 -0.99
CA ALA A 55 -24.67 -9.69 -1.06
C ALA A 55 -24.02 -8.30 -1.17
N LEU A 56 -24.45 -7.52 -2.16
CA LEU A 56 -24.07 -6.13 -2.31
C LEU A 56 -24.91 -5.24 -1.40
N HIS A 57 -24.32 -4.14 -0.94
CA HIS A 57 -24.98 -3.12 -0.13
C HIS A 57 -24.81 -1.74 -0.74
N ARG A 58 -25.61 -0.76 -0.32
CA ARG A 58 -25.47 0.64 -0.77
C ARG A 58 -24.05 1.19 -0.59
N ALA A 59 -23.37 0.77 0.47
CA ALA A 59 -22.00 1.18 0.78
C ALA A 59 -20.95 0.62 -0.20
N ASP A 60 -21.30 -0.36 -1.03
CA ASP A 60 -20.41 -0.91 -2.06
C ASP A 60 -20.31 0.00 -3.30
N PHE A 61 -21.29 0.89 -3.51
CA PHE A 61 -21.33 1.83 -4.63
C PHE A 61 -20.55 3.11 -4.32
N HIS A 62 -19.67 3.50 -5.24
CA HIS A 62 -18.87 4.72 -5.13
C HIS A 62 -19.74 5.97 -5.00
N VAL A 63 -19.29 6.92 -4.18
CA VAL A 63 -19.89 8.24 -4.02
C VAL A 63 -18.92 9.27 -4.61
N PRO A 64 -19.30 9.99 -5.68
CA PRO A 64 -18.44 10.98 -6.32
C PRO A 64 -17.98 12.08 -5.36
N LYS A 65 -16.79 12.61 -5.61
CA LYS A 65 -16.23 13.74 -4.84
C LYS A 65 -17.20 14.92 -4.84
N GLY A 66 -17.48 15.44 -3.64
CA GLY A 66 -18.37 16.59 -3.45
C GLY A 66 -19.86 16.27 -3.40
N GLN A 67 -20.27 15.00 -3.55
CA GLN A 67 -21.66 14.57 -3.36
C GLN A 67 -21.84 13.83 -2.04
N THR A 68 -23.05 13.93 -1.47
CA THR A 68 -23.43 13.12 -0.32
C THR A 68 -24.11 11.81 -0.73
N PRO A 69 -24.04 10.74 0.09
CA PRO A 69 -24.77 9.51 -0.19
C PRO A 69 -26.28 9.71 -0.43
N GLU A 70 -26.87 10.73 0.22
CA GLU A 70 -28.29 11.10 0.16
C GLU A 70 -28.70 11.81 -1.14
N GLU A 71 -27.77 12.45 -1.83
CA GLU A 71 -27.98 13.13 -3.12
C GLU A 71 -28.05 12.14 -4.29
N MET A 72 -27.41 10.97 -4.15
CA MET A 72 -27.35 9.96 -5.19
C MET A 72 -28.74 9.36 -5.46
N LYS A 73 -29.10 9.27 -6.74
CA LYS A 73 -30.34 8.63 -7.21
C LYS A 73 -30.09 7.25 -7.83
N THR A 74 -28.96 7.12 -8.52
CA THR A 74 -28.54 5.90 -9.20
C THR A 74 -27.02 5.77 -9.10
N SER A 75 -26.52 4.55 -9.10
CA SER A 75 -25.09 4.28 -9.19
C SER A 75 -24.86 2.94 -9.86
N HIS A 76 -23.70 2.77 -10.49
CA HIS A 76 -23.31 1.55 -11.18
C HIS A 76 -21.95 1.10 -10.69
N LEU A 77 -21.75 -0.20 -10.56
CA LEU A 77 -20.45 -0.80 -10.28
C LEU A 77 -20.21 -2.02 -11.15
N GLU A 78 -18.93 -2.24 -11.45
CA GLU A 78 -18.42 -3.45 -12.10
C GLU A 78 -17.21 -4.00 -11.35
N ILE A 79 -17.20 -5.30 -11.14
CA ILE A 79 -16.05 -6.06 -10.65
C ILE A 79 -15.78 -7.16 -11.67
N GLU A 80 -14.61 -7.14 -12.32
CA GLU A 80 -14.23 -8.12 -13.33
C GLU A 80 -12.98 -8.90 -12.94
N ALA A 81 -13.06 -10.22 -13.01
CA ALA A 81 -12.00 -11.17 -12.73
C ALA A 81 -11.50 -11.80 -14.04
N ARG A 82 -10.19 -11.74 -14.30
CA ARG A 82 -9.50 -12.42 -15.40
C ARG A 82 -8.74 -13.63 -14.87
N LEU A 83 -9.11 -14.81 -15.39
CA LEU A 83 -8.52 -16.10 -15.06
C LEU A 83 -7.68 -16.59 -16.23
N GLU A 84 -6.50 -17.10 -15.95
CA GLU A 84 -5.58 -17.69 -16.93
C GLU A 84 -5.25 -19.14 -16.57
N PHE A 85 -4.73 -19.88 -17.54
CA PHE A 85 -4.49 -21.33 -17.44
C PHE A 85 -3.04 -21.66 -17.85
N PRO A 86 -2.05 -21.41 -16.98
CA PRO A 86 -0.64 -21.65 -17.28
C PRO A 86 -0.36 -23.10 -17.72
N GLU A 87 -1.11 -24.06 -17.19
CA GLU A 87 -1.01 -25.48 -17.54
C GLU A 87 -1.22 -25.78 -19.04
N ILE A 88 -1.90 -24.88 -19.77
CA ILE A 88 -2.12 -25.02 -21.23
C ILE A 88 -0.88 -24.55 -22.02
N GLN A 89 -0.07 -23.64 -21.47
CA GLN A 89 1.10 -23.08 -22.17
C GLN A 89 2.30 -24.03 -22.23
N ASP A 90 2.53 -24.81 -21.17
CA ASP A 90 3.81 -25.52 -21.03
C ASP A 90 3.97 -26.74 -21.95
N GLY A 91 2.92 -27.18 -22.66
CA GLY A 91 2.98 -28.34 -23.59
C GLY A 91 3.40 -29.67 -22.94
N SER A 92 3.69 -29.67 -21.64
CA SER A 92 4.22 -30.76 -20.83
C SER A 92 3.16 -31.41 -19.94
N ALA A 93 1.89 -31.05 -20.12
CA ALA A 93 0.81 -31.69 -19.39
C ALA A 93 0.77 -33.17 -19.79
N ASP A 94 1.10 -34.05 -18.84
CA ASP A 94 0.80 -35.47 -18.94
C ASP A 94 -0.70 -35.60 -19.29
N PRO A 95 -1.10 -36.30 -20.36
CA PRO A 95 -2.50 -36.44 -20.77
C PRO A 95 -3.44 -36.81 -19.62
N ASP A 96 -2.96 -37.55 -18.62
CA ASP A 96 -3.73 -37.92 -17.44
C ASP A 96 -3.94 -36.74 -16.48
N THR A 97 -2.96 -35.83 -16.32
CA THR A 97 -3.10 -34.56 -15.57
C THR A 97 -3.87 -33.47 -16.32
N ALA A 98 -3.85 -33.50 -17.65
CA ALA A 98 -4.62 -32.60 -18.52
C ALA A 98 -6.13 -32.87 -18.40
N SER A 99 -6.54 -34.12 -18.16
CA SER A 99 -7.96 -34.50 -18.01
C SER A 99 -8.60 -33.97 -16.71
N ALA A 100 -7.81 -33.79 -15.65
CA ALA A 100 -8.25 -33.20 -14.38
C ALA A 100 -8.33 -31.65 -14.42
N SER A 101 -7.86 -31.04 -15.52
CA SER A 101 -7.64 -29.60 -15.66
C SER A 101 -8.36 -28.95 -16.84
N ILE A 102 -9.35 -29.62 -17.45
CA ILE A 102 -10.33 -28.95 -18.33
C ILE A 102 -11.47 -28.45 -17.45
N PRO A 103 -11.45 -27.19 -17.00
CA PRO A 103 -12.53 -26.69 -16.17
C PRO A 103 -13.83 -26.63 -17.00
N PRO A 104 -15.01 -26.72 -16.37
CA PRO A 104 -16.32 -26.56 -17.02
C PRO A 104 -16.56 -25.15 -17.63
N VAL A 105 -15.53 -24.30 -17.64
CA VAL A 105 -15.51 -22.99 -18.29
C VAL A 105 -14.79 -22.96 -19.63
N PHE A 106 -14.35 -24.10 -20.17
CA PHE A 106 -13.64 -24.20 -21.45
C PHE A 106 -14.42 -23.55 -22.62
N GLU A 107 -15.76 -23.70 -22.66
CA GLU A 107 -16.61 -23.08 -23.69
C GLU A 107 -16.61 -21.53 -23.64
N GLN A 108 -16.09 -20.91 -22.58
CA GLN A 108 -16.08 -19.47 -22.38
C GLN A 108 -14.67 -18.86 -22.46
N MET A 109 -13.67 -19.63 -22.91
CA MET A 109 -12.30 -19.12 -23.08
C MET A 109 -12.18 -18.17 -24.26
N LEU A 110 -11.38 -17.14 -24.08
CA LEU A 110 -10.98 -16.17 -25.07
C LEU A 110 -9.49 -16.27 -25.33
N ILE A 111 -9.08 -15.93 -26.55
CA ILE A 111 -7.67 -15.80 -26.94
C ILE A 111 -7.56 -14.42 -27.58
N ASP A 112 -6.69 -13.57 -27.05
CA ASP A 112 -6.41 -12.28 -27.68
C ASP A 112 -5.51 -12.51 -28.91
N PRO A 113 -5.67 -11.75 -30.00
CA PRO A 113 -4.81 -11.87 -31.18
C PRO A 113 -3.32 -11.65 -30.86
N ASP A 114 -3.05 -10.78 -29.89
CA ASP A 114 -1.71 -10.36 -29.48
C ASP A 114 -1.16 -11.18 -28.30
N GLU A 115 -1.98 -12.01 -27.66
CA GLU A 115 -1.59 -12.83 -26.51
C GLU A 115 -2.11 -14.28 -26.68
N PRO A 116 -1.23 -15.26 -26.94
CA PRO A 116 -1.63 -16.64 -27.25
C PRO A 116 -2.21 -17.40 -26.05
N THR A 117 -2.25 -16.78 -24.87
CA THR A 117 -2.70 -17.40 -23.61
C THR A 117 -4.22 -17.38 -23.53
N PRO A 118 -4.89 -18.54 -23.44
CA PRO A 118 -6.32 -18.58 -23.21
C PRO A 118 -6.67 -18.00 -21.83
N TYR A 119 -7.71 -17.19 -21.78
CA TYR A 119 -8.20 -16.59 -20.53
C TYR A 119 -9.73 -16.62 -20.45
N VAL A 120 -10.26 -16.47 -19.24
CA VAL A 120 -11.70 -16.35 -18.98
C VAL A 120 -11.95 -15.05 -18.22
N ARG A 121 -12.99 -14.32 -18.61
CA ARG A 121 -13.46 -13.11 -17.93
C ARG A 121 -14.80 -13.38 -17.25
N ILE A 122 -14.88 -13.09 -15.96
CA ILE A 122 -16.12 -13.13 -15.18
C ILE A 122 -16.37 -11.72 -14.65
N ARG A 123 -17.56 -11.17 -14.86
CA ARG A 123 -17.93 -9.83 -14.38
C ARG A 123 -19.19 -9.89 -13.51
N LEU A 124 -19.09 -9.25 -12.35
CA LEU A 124 -20.22 -8.84 -11.52
C LEU A 124 -20.57 -7.39 -11.93
N SER A 125 -21.78 -7.19 -12.44
CA SER A 125 -22.31 -5.86 -12.75
C SER A 125 -23.54 -5.61 -11.88
N ALA A 126 -23.63 -4.42 -11.28
CA ALA A 126 -24.78 -4.07 -10.47
C ALA A 126 -25.19 -2.61 -10.64
N ASP A 127 -26.50 -2.40 -10.70
CA ASP A 127 -27.14 -1.09 -10.73
C ASP A 127 -27.88 -0.86 -9.41
N TRP A 128 -27.57 0.24 -8.75
CA TRP A 128 -28.31 0.71 -7.60
C TRP A 128 -29.25 1.84 -7.99
N LYS A 129 -30.47 1.80 -7.46
CA LYS A 129 -31.45 2.89 -7.55
C LYS A 129 -31.99 3.22 -6.17
N ARG A 130 -32.20 4.50 -5.92
CA ARG A 130 -32.82 4.95 -4.68
C ARG A 130 -34.27 4.43 -4.60
N GLY A 131 -34.50 3.54 -3.65
CA GLY A 131 -35.82 3.02 -3.31
C GLY A 131 -36.40 3.65 -2.04
N ASN A 132 -37.39 2.98 -1.46
CA ASN A 132 -38.04 3.37 -0.20
C ASN A 132 -37.39 2.73 1.04
N THR A 133 -36.37 1.90 0.85
CA THR A 133 -35.57 1.27 1.91
C THR A 133 -34.23 2.01 2.06
N PRO A 134 -33.56 1.91 3.22
CA PRO A 134 -32.24 2.51 3.41
C PRO A 134 -31.18 2.04 2.40
N ASP A 135 -31.26 0.78 1.96
CA ASP A 135 -30.35 0.20 0.97
C ASP A 135 -30.77 0.46 -0.49
N GLY A 136 -31.98 0.99 -0.72
CA GLY A 136 -32.56 1.11 -2.05
C GLY A 136 -32.79 -0.24 -2.74
N ASP A 137 -32.86 -0.20 -4.07
CA ASP A 137 -33.00 -1.39 -4.91
C ASP A 137 -31.67 -1.64 -5.63
N ILE A 138 -31.15 -2.86 -5.51
CA ILE A 138 -29.92 -3.31 -6.16
C ILE A 138 -30.27 -4.45 -7.10
N ASP A 139 -30.02 -4.24 -8.40
CA ASP A 139 -30.12 -5.27 -9.42
C ASP A 139 -28.70 -5.70 -9.80
N ASP A 140 -28.31 -6.94 -9.53
CA ASP A 140 -26.97 -7.47 -9.82
C ASP A 140 -27.00 -8.71 -10.71
N SER A 141 -25.90 -8.93 -11.44
CA SER A 141 -25.71 -10.10 -12.29
C SER A 141 -24.24 -10.51 -12.36
N LEU A 142 -24.00 -11.81 -12.38
CA LEU A 142 -22.67 -12.40 -12.52
C LEU A 142 -22.62 -13.24 -13.79
N ALA A 143 -21.74 -12.88 -14.72
CA ALA A 143 -21.70 -13.48 -16.05
C ALA A 143 -20.27 -13.65 -16.57
N PHE A 144 -20.08 -14.63 -17.46
CA PHE A 144 -18.94 -14.67 -18.36
C PHE A 144 -19.05 -13.58 -19.40
N ILE A 145 -17.91 -12.98 -19.74
CA ILE A 145 -17.78 -11.96 -20.78
C ILE A 145 -16.99 -12.56 -21.93
N LEU A 146 -17.63 -12.67 -23.09
CA LEU A 146 -17.10 -13.34 -24.29
C LEU A 146 -16.49 -12.36 -25.31
N SER A 147 -16.37 -11.09 -24.95
CA SER A 147 -15.67 -10.08 -25.75
C SER A 147 -14.23 -9.90 -25.24
N PRO A 148 -13.29 -9.41 -26.08
CA PRO A 148 -11.92 -9.06 -25.64
C PRO A 148 -11.88 -7.94 -24.59
N GLU A 149 -10.81 -7.90 -23.80
CA GLU A 149 -10.61 -6.84 -22.79
C GLU A 149 -10.60 -5.44 -23.44
N GLY A 150 -11.23 -4.46 -22.78
CA GLY A 150 -11.32 -3.08 -23.30
C GLY A 150 -12.49 -2.82 -24.25
N THR A 151 -13.18 -3.86 -24.74
CA THR A 151 -14.41 -3.70 -25.53
C THR A 151 -15.66 -3.82 -24.63
N PRO A 152 -16.63 -2.89 -24.74
CA PRO A 152 -17.93 -3.05 -24.06
C PRO A 152 -18.65 -4.27 -24.62
N PRO A 153 -19.04 -5.26 -23.78
CA PRO A 153 -19.69 -6.47 -24.27
C PRO A 153 -21.14 -6.19 -24.67
N ALA A 154 -21.54 -6.71 -25.83
CA ALA A 154 -22.95 -6.80 -26.20
C ALA A 154 -23.68 -7.79 -25.29
N ASP A 155 -25.02 -7.70 -25.19
CA ASP A 155 -25.79 -8.60 -24.32
C ASP A 155 -25.71 -10.08 -24.75
N GLU A 156 -25.54 -10.34 -26.05
CA GLU A 156 -25.33 -11.70 -26.59
C GLU A 156 -23.97 -12.30 -26.19
N GLU A 157 -23.01 -11.46 -25.83
CA GLU A 157 -21.65 -11.84 -25.39
C GLU A 157 -21.56 -12.01 -23.87
N LYS A 158 -22.71 -11.96 -23.17
CA LYS A 158 -22.82 -12.21 -21.73
C LYS A 158 -23.51 -13.55 -21.49
N ARG A 159 -22.83 -14.47 -20.80
CA ARG A 159 -23.42 -15.77 -20.41
C ARG A 159 -23.48 -15.86 -18.90
N ALA A 160 -24.68 -16.00 -18.33
CA ALA A 160 -24.88 -16.06 -16.88
C ALA A 160 -24.04 -17.17 -16.23
N LEU A 161 -23.37 -16.86 -15.11
CA LEU A 161 -22.60 -17.80 -14.33
C LEU A 161 -23.52 -18.53 -13.34
N ASN A 162 -23.69 -19.84 -13.51
CA ASN A 162 -24.52 -20.62 -12.59
C ASN A 162 -23.76 -20.98 -11.28
N SER A 163 -24.49 -21.47 -10.27
CA SER A 163 -23.88 -21.75 -8.96
C SER A 163 -22.86 -22.90 -8.97
N GLU A 164 -22.99 -23.87 -9.87
CA GLU A 164 -22.06 -24.99 -10.01
C GLU A 164 -20.73 -24.49 -10.59
N GLN A 165 -20.79 -23.77 -11.72
CA GLN A 165 -19.64 -23.11 -12.35
C GLN A 165 -18.93 -22.15 -11.39
N ARG A 166 -19.69 -21.33 -10.65
CA ARG A 166 -19.13 -20.44 -9.63
C ARG A 166 -18.39 -21.19 -8.54
N SER A 167 -18.85 -22.38 -8.15
CA SER A 167 -18.27 -23.15 -7.03
C SER A 167 -16.87 -23.69 -7.30
N HIS A 168 -16.42 -23.68 -8.57
CA HIS A 168 -15.04 -23.99 -8.98
C HIS A 168 -14.02 -22.93 -8.54
N ILE A 169 -14.47 -21.71 -8.23
CA ILE A 169 -13.65 -20.63 -7.71
C ILE A 169 -14.18 -20.26 -6.34
N GLN A 170 -13.34 -20.33 -5.32
CA GLN A 170 -13.75 -20.03 -3.96
C GLN A 170 -12.84 -18.99 -3.33
N VAL A 171 -13.44 -17.96 -2.74
CA VAL A 171 -12.71 -16.98 -1.91
C VAL A 171 -13.03 -17.25 -0.44
N LEU A 172 -12.00 -17.62 0.32
CA LEU A 172 -12.06 -17.71 1.77
C LEU A 172 -11.59 -16.36 2.34
N TYR A 173 -12.55 -15.53 2.72
CA TYR A 173 -12.29 -14.20 3.27
C TYR A 173 -12.10 -14.24 4.80
N VAL A 174 -11.07 -13.54 5.28
CA VAL A 174 -10.75 -13.41 6.71
C VAL A 174 -10.60 -11.92 7.04
N PRO A 175 -11.57 -11.30 7.75
CA PRO A 175 -11.53 -9.88 8.09
C PRO A 175 -10.52 -9.54 9.20
N ALA A 176 -10.16 -8.26 9.31
CA ALA A 176 -9.23 -7.76 10.32
C ALA A 176 -9.78 -7.85 11.75
N THR A 177 -11.06 -7.50 11.94
CA THR A 177 -11.76 -7.63 13.23
C THR A 177 -12.13 -9.08 13.45
N ARG A 178 -11.25 -9.79 14.15
CA ARG A 178 -11.49 -11.14 14.62
C ARG A 178 -12.42 -11.02 15.81
N ASP A 179 -13.75 -11.04 15.65
CA ASP A 179 -14.60 -11.58 16.72
C ASP A 179 -14.43 -13.09 16.63
N PRO A 180 -13.49 -13.67 17.40
CA PRO A 180 -13.04 -15.01 17.12
C PRO A 180 -14.14 -15.99 17.48
N THR A 181 -15.09 -15.61 18.33
CA THR A 181 -16.15 -16.51 18.79
C THR A 181 -17.25 -16.65 17.74
N ALA A 182 -17.67 -15.53 17.12
CA ALA A 182 -18.68 -15.56 16.06
C ALA A 182 -18.09 -16.09 14.73
N GLN A 183 -16.89 -15.65 14.38
CA GLN A 183 -16.25 -16.00 13.10
C GLN A 183 -15.64 -17.41 13.10
N LEU A 184 -15.01 -17.89 14.17
CA LEU A 184 -14.54 -19.30 14.18
C LEU A 184 -15.72 -20.26 14.17
N LYS A 185 -16.80 -19.98 14.91
CA LYS A 185 -17.99 -20.85 14.86
C LYS A 185 -18.56 -20.93 13.44
N LEU A 186 -18.60 -19.83 12.71
CA LEU A 186 -19.15 -19.79 11.36
C LEU A 186 -18.16 -20.33 10.30
N HIS A 187 -16.94 -19.80 10.24
CA HIS A 187 -15.94 -20.15 9.22
C HIS A 187 -15.18 -21.42 9.56
N ALA A 188 -14.68 -21.59 10.78
CA ALA A 188 -14.03 -22.85 11.17
C ALA A 188 -15.05 -23.99 11.24
N GLY A 189 -16.31 -23.71 11.61
CA GLY A 189 -17.40 -24.67 11.49
C GLY A 189 -17.64 -25.13 10.04
N THR A 190 -17.64 -24.20 9.08
CA THR A 190 -17.80 -24.54 7.64
C THR A 190 -16.59 -25.29 7.09
N LEU A 191 -15.37 -24.86 7.40
CA LEU A 191 -14.13 -25.54 6.98
C LEU A 191 -14.02 -26.94 7.60
N LEU A 192 -14.31 -27.06 8.90
CA LEU A 192 -14.34 -28.34 9.60
C LEU A 192 -15.45 -29.23 9.05
N TRP A 193 -16.63 -28.69 8.77
CA TRP A 193 -17.71 -29.44 8.15
C TRP A 193 -17.29 -29.99 6.79
N ARG A 194 -16.62 -29.20 5.94
CA ARG A 194 -16.08 -29.68 4.65
C ARG A 194 -15.05 -30.79 4.82
N LEU A 195 -14.14 -30.63 5.78
CA LEU A 195 -13.17 -31.67 6.14
C LEU A 195 -13.88 -32.95 6.58
N LEU A 196 -14.93 -32.85 7.41
CA LEU A 196 -15.69 -33.99 7.90
C LEU A 196 -16.61 -34.62 6.83
N ASP A 197 -17.12 -33.81 5.91
CA ASP A 197 -17.94 -34.27 4.78
C ASP A 197 -17.11 -35.04 3.76
N SER A 198 -15.81 -34.73 3.66
CA SER A 198 -14.86 -35.53 2.88
C SER A 198 -14.60 -36.93 3.43
N ILE A 199 -15.09 -37.26 4.63
CA ILE A 199 -14.88 -38.57 5.25
C ILE A 199 -15.97 -39.57 4.82
N LYS A 200 -15.54 -40.76 4.39
CA LYS A 200 -16.41 -41.91 4.11
C LYS A 200 -16.82 -42.60 5.42
N TRP A 201 -17.89 -42.11 6.04
CA TRP A 201 -18.44 -42.66 7.28
C TRP A 201 -19.02 -44.07 7.11
N SER A 202 -18.60 -45.02 7.96
CA SER A 202 -19.09 -46.40 7.91
C SER A 202 -20.53 -46.56 8.40
N ASP A 203 -21.28 -47.49 7.79
CA ASP A 203 -22.65 -47.81 8.22
C ASP A 203 -22.71 -48.35 9.65
N GLY A 204 -21.64 -49.02 10.10
CA GLY A 204 -21.51 -49.48 11.48
C GLY A 204 -21.53 -48.33 12.50
N LEU A 205 -20.82 -47.22 12.21
CA LEU A 205 -20.84 -46.03 13.06
C LEU A 205 -22.23 -45.38 13.04
N ARG A 206 -22.83 -45.23 11.85
CA ARG A 206 -24.18 -44.66 11.69
C ARG A 206 -25.21 -45.44 12.52
N GLY A 207 -25.17 -46.77 12.46
CA GLY A 207 -26.04 -47.64 13.25
C GLY A 207 -25.80 -47.50 14.76
N THR A 208 -24.54 -47.41 15.18
CA THR A 208 -24.18 -47.26 16.60
C THR A 208 -24.68 -45.92 17.17
N LEU A 209 -24.49 -44.82 16.44
CA LEU A 209 -24.98 -43.50 16.83
C LEU A 209 -26.51 -43.46 16.90
N ALA A 210 -27.20 -44.04 15.90
CA ALA A 210 -28.66 -44.09 15.89
C ALA A 210 -29.23 -44.89 17.08
N ALA A 211 -28.60 -46.02 17.42
CA ALA A 211 -29.00 -46.83 18.58
C ALA A 211 -28.78 -46.07 19.91
N GLY A 212 -27.64 -45.39 20.06
CA GLY A 212 -27.35 -44.56 21.24
C GLY A 212 -28.30 -43.37 21.36
N ALA A 213 -28.59 -42.68 20.25
CA ALA A 213 -29.56 -41.57 20.19
C ALA A 213 -30.94 -42.02 20.67
N LYS A 214 -31.38 -43.20 20.21
CA LYS A 214 -32.66 -43.79 20.62
C LYS A 214 -32.67 -44.09 22.11
N GLN A 215 -31.62 -44.70 22.64
CA GLN A 215 -31.54 -45.05 24.06
C GLN A 215 -31.56 -43.80 24.96
N ILE A 216 -30.82 -42.75 24.60
CA ILE A 216 -30.83 -41.48 25.34
C ILE A 216 -32.21 -40.80 25.22
N GLY A 217 -32.79 -40.82 24.02
CA GLY A 217 -34.11 -40.24 23.76
C GLY A 217 -35.23 -40.93 24.57
N GLU A 218 -35.22 -42.26 24.66
CA GLU A 218 -36.17 -43.03 25.48
C GLU A 218 -36.02 -42.72 26.97
N ALA A 219 -34.79 -42.71 27.49
CA ALA A 219 -34.53 -42.35 28.88
C ALA A 219 -34.98 -40.91 29.21
N PHE A 220 -34.76 -39.96 28.31
CA PHE A 220 -35.21 -38.58 28.48
C PHE A 220 -36.74 -38.45 28.43
N ALA A 221 -37.40 -39.16 27.51
CA ALA A 221 -38.85 -39.15 27.37
C ALA A 221 -39.57 -39.79 28.55
N ASP A 222 -38.92 -40.71 29.26
CA ASP A 222 -39.47 -41.37 30.45
C ASP A 222 -39.43 -40.51 31.72
N GLU A 223 -38.80 -39.34 31.70
CA GLU A 223 -38.85 -38.43 32.84
C GLU A 223 -40.27 -37.91 33.09
N ALA A 224 -40.80 -38.17 34.29
CA ALA A 224 -42.19 -37.89 34.63
C ALA A 224 -42.58 -36.41 34.46
N GLY A 225 -41.65 -35.50 34.81
CA GLY A 225 -41.84 -34.06 34.62
C GLY A 225 -41.95 -33.65 33.15
N LEU A 226 -41.13 -34.24 32.28
CA LEU A 226 -41.13 -33.95 30.85
C LEU A 226 -42.41 -34.45 30.17
N ARG A 227 -42.88 -35.66 30.52
CA ARG A 227 -44.16 -36.21 30.01
C ARG A 227 -45.34 -35.29 30.31
N LYS A 228 -45.36 -34.70 31.51
CA LYS A 228 -46.38 -33.73 31.91
C LYS A 228 -46.31 -32.46 31.08
N ILE A 229 -45.11 -31.93 30.84
CA ILE A 229 -44.89 -30.74 29.98
C ILE A 229 -45.34 -31.03 28.55
N GLN A 230 -44.91 -32.14 27.95
CA GLN A 230 -45.27 -32.53 26.57
C GLN A 230 -46.79 -32.70 26.40
N THR A 231 -47.45 -33.33 27.36
CA THR A 231 -48.91 -33.51 27.34
C THR A 231 -49.63 -32.16 27.37
N THR A 232 -49.26 -31.30 28.32
CA THR A 232 -49.84 -29.96 28.48
C THR A 232 -49.61 -29.10 27.23
N LEU A 233 -48.39 -29.10 26.69
CA LEU A 233 -48.04 -28.35 25.49
C LEU A 233 -48.80 -28.85 24.26
N GLY A 234 -48.94 -30.17 24.12
CA GLY A 234 -49.71 -30.79 23.04
C GLY A 234 -51.21 -30.47 23.10
N GLU A 235 -51.79 -30.37 24.29
CA GLU A 235 -53.19 -29.95 24.48
C GLU A 235 -53.42 -28.50 24.05
N HIS A 236 -52.56 -27.58 24.52
CA HIS A 236 -52.64 -26.17 24.12
C HIS A 236 -52.41 -25.99 22.62
N TRP A 237 -51.42 -26.68 22.04
CA TRP A 237 -51.15 -26.63 20.61
C TRP A 237 -52.33 -27.10 19.77
N ARG A 238 -53.02 -28.19 20.15
CA ARG A 238 -54.23 -28.64 19.46
C ARG A 238 -55.38 -27.63 19.53
N GLY A 239 -55.43 -26.82 20.58
CA GLY A 239 -56.37 -25.70 20.68
C GLY A 239 -56.14 -24.63 19.60
N PHE A 240 -54.88 -24.38 19.23
CA PHE A 240 -54.51 -23.43 18.17
C PHE A 240 -54.48 -24.05 16.76
N HIS A 241 -54.09 -25.33 16.66
CA HIS A 241 -53.90 -26.03 15.40
C HIS A 241 -54.65 -27.38 15.40
N PRO A 242 -55.96 -27.38 15.12
CA PRO A 242 -56.81 -28.56 15.20
C PRO A 242 -56.68 -29.53 14.02
N GLU A 243 -55.95 -29.16 12.96
CA GLU A 243 -55.68 -30.07 11.85
C GLU A 243 -54.89 -31.31 12.31
N GLN A 244 -55.10 -32.43 11.62
CA GLN A 244 -54.43 -33.70 11.92
C GLN A 244 -52.91 -33.62 11.74
N ARG A 245 -52.46 -32.80 10.79
CA ARG A 245 -51.04 -32.52 10.53
C ARG A 245 -50.48 -31.66 11.66
N PHE A 246 -49.26 -31.97 12.11
CA PHE A 246 -48.59 -31.24 13.20
C PHE A 246 -49.30 -31.29 14.58
N SER A 247 -50.26 -32.18 14.78
CA SER A 247 -51.07 -32.30 16.02
C SER A 247 -50.34 -32.92 17.23
N ARG A 248 -49.15 -33.47 17.01
CA ARG A 248 -48.33 -34.14 18.04
C ARG A 248 -47.07 -33.33 18.29
N VAL A 249 -47.00 -32.73 19.47
CA VAL A 249 -45.80 -32.05 19.95
C VAL A 249 -44.93 -33.06 20.69
N ARG A 250 -43.64 -33.12 20.33
CA ARG A 250 -42.62 -33.92 20.99
C ARG A 250 -41.42 -33.04 21.29
N LEU A 251 -40.80 -33.28 22.44
CA LEU A 251 -39.52 -32.67 22.81
C LEU A 251 -38.46 -33.76 22.73
N ASP A 252 -37.57 -33.66 21.75
CA ASP A 252 -36.47 -34.60 21.54
C ASP A 252 -35.15 -33.97 22.01
N LEU A 253 -34.34 -34.72 22.77
CA LEU A 253 -33.04 -34.26 23.28
C LEU A 253 -31.90 -34.52 22.30
N VAL A 254 -31.94 -35.66 21.61
CA VAL A 254 -30.86 -36.14 20.75
C VAL A 254 -31.45 -36.51 19.39
N ARG A 255 -30.80 -36.08 18.31
CA ARG A 255 -31.16 -36.43 16.94
C ARG A 255 -30.35 -37.65 16.49
N SER A 256 -30.94 -38.54 15.72
CA SER A 256 -30.28 -39.77 15.26
C SER A 256 -29.42 -39.59 13.99
N GLU A 257 -29.47 -38.42 13.38
CA GLU A 257 -28.78 -38.14 12.12
C GLU A 257 -27.32 -37.76 12.37
N LEU A 258 -26.39 -38.41 11.67
CA LEU A 258 -24.95 -38.14 11.76
C LEU A 258 -24.63 -36.66 11.52
N SER A 259 -25.30 -36.02 10.55
CA SER A 259 -25.15 -34.61 10.20
C SER A 259 -25.34 -33.66 11.39
N GLU A 260 -26.25 -33.99 12.30
CA GLU A 260 -26.55 -33.17 13.48
C GLU A 260 -25.47 -33.29 14.55
N TYR A 261 -24.82 -34.45 14.67
CA TYR A 261 -23.64 -34.62 15.51
C TYR A 261 -22.42 -33.90 14.93
N LEU A 262 -22.21 -33.99 13.61
CA LEU A 262 -21.09 -33.33 12.96
C LEU A 262 -21.15 -31.80 13.10
N LYS A 263 -22.36 -31.22 13.06
CA LYS A 263 -22.58 -29.77 13.32
C LYS A 263 -22.21 -29.33 14.74
N GLN A 264 -22.15 -30.26 15.70
CA GLN A 264 -21.83 -29.97 17.10
C GLN A 264 -20.35 -30.23 17.45
N LEU A 265 -19.55 -30.74 16.51
CA LEU A 265 -18.12 -30.97 16.76
C LEU A 265 -17.41 -29.65 17.03
N GLU A 266 -16.65 -29.61 18.13
CA GLU A 266 -15.82 -28.47 18.51
C GLU A 266 -14.37 -28.92 18.65
N VAL A 267 -13.44 -28.09 18.17
CA VAL A 267 -12.00 -28.35 18.33
C VAL A 267 -11.57 -28.02 19.76
N THR A 268 -10.91 -28.97 20.41
CA THR A 268 -10.37 -28.83 21.78
C THR A 268 -8.88 -29.16 21.84
N PHE A 269 -8.16 -28.54 22.78
CA PHE A 269 -6.70 -28.56 22.86
C PHE A 269 -6.22 -29.20 24.17
N ARG A 270 -5.23 -30.10 24.04
CA ARG A 270 -4.52 -30.81 25.11
C ARG A 270 -3.07 -31.09 24.73
N PRO A 271 -2.12 -31.23 25.69
CA PRO A 271 -2.32 -31.10 27.13
C PRO A 271 -2.46 -29.65 27.57
N THR A 272 -3.12 -29.43 28.70
CA THR A 272 -3.22 -28.13 29.37
C THR A 272 -2.65 -28.26 30.79
N PRO A 273 -2.28 -27.15 31.45
CA PRO A 273 -1.79 -27.19 32.83
C PRO A 273 -2.80 -27.77 33.85
N THR A 274 -4.10 -27.76 33.52
CA THR A 274 -5.19 -28.16 34.43
C THR A 274 -5.80 -29.54 34.11
N GLU A 275 -5.20 -30.33 33.21
CA GLU A 275 -5.75 -31.58 32.62
C GLU A 275 -7.08 -31.40 31.84
N GLU A 276 -7.82 -30.31 32.03
CA GLU A 276 -9.04 -29.97 31.29
C GLU A 276 -8.74 -29.53 29.85
N SER A 277 -9.56 -29.95 28.88
CA SER A 277 -9.39 -29.50 27.50
C SER A 277 -9.75 -28.02 27.36
N TYR A 278 -8.91 -27.25 26.65
CA TYR A 278 -9.27 -25.89 26.27
C TYR A 278 -10.09 -25.90 24.98
N ARG A 279 -11.16 -25.12 24.94
CA ARG A 279 -11.96 -24.84 23.73
C ARG A 279 -11.35 -23.72 22.92
N THR A 280 -11.76 -23.61 21.66
CA THR A 280 -11.29 -22.53 20.76
C THR A 280 -11.55 -21.13 21.35
N ALA A 281 -12.69 -20.95 22.02
CA ALA A 281 -13.03 -19.71 22.72
C ALA A 281 -12.17 -19.42 23.97
N GLN A 282 -11.32 -20.35 24.40
CA GLN A 282 -10.39 -20.16 25.53
C GLN A 282 -8.95 -19.92 25.08
N LEU A 283 -8.65 -20.05 23.78
CA LEU A 283 -7.36 -19.67 23.22
C LEU A 283 -7.21 -18.14 23.15
N GLY A 284 -5.99 -17.64 23.29
CA GLY A 284 -5.68 -16.24 22.93
C GLY A 284 -5.78 -16.02 21.42
N ASP A 285 -6.04 -14.79 20.99
CA ASP A 285 -6.34 -14.47 19.59
C ASP A 285 -5.25 -14.87 18.61
N GLY A 286 -3.98 -14.78 19.02
CA GLY A 286 -2.87 -15.25 18.18
C GLY A 286 -2.91 -16.76 17.91
N LEU A 287 -3.24 -17.59 18.92
CA LEU A 287 -3.37 -19.05 18.75
C LEU A 287 -4.61 -19.42 17.92
N ARG A 288 -5.71 -18.68 18.08
CA ARG A 288 -6.91 -18.85 17.25
C ARG A 288 -6.63 -18.63 15.76
N SER A 289 -5.80 -17.65 15.47
CA SER A 289 -5.42 -17.28 14.10
C SER A 289 -4.54 -18.36 13.47
N LEU A 290 -3.60 -18.91 14.24
CA LEU A 290 -2.81 -20.06 13.82
C LEU A 290 -3.67 -21.32 13.61
N LEU A 291 -4.66 -21.57 14.47
CA LEU A 291 -5.61 -22.66 14.28
C LEU A 291 -6.36 -22.52 12.96
N TYR A 292 -6.90 -21.34 12.68
CA TYR A 292 -7.63 -21.09 11.44
C TYR A 292 -6.75 -21.34 10.21
N LEU A 293 -5.54 -20.76 10.18
CA LEU A 293 -4.58 -21.01 9.09
C LEU A 293 -4.23 -22.50 8.95
N SER A 294 -4.17 -23.23 10.07
CA SER A 294 -3.92 -24.68 10.06
C SER A 294 -5.09 -25.46 9.46
N LEU A 295 -6.34 -25.07 9.76
CA LEU A 295 -7.54 -25.69 9.17
C LEU A 295 -7.64 -25.43 7.67
N VAL A 296 -7.38 -24.19 7.23
CA VAL A 296 -7.33 -23.86 5.79
C VAL A 296 -6.21 -24.65 5.10
N SER A 297 -5.04 -24.74 5.72
CA SER A 297 -3.92 -25.52 5.16
C SER A 297 -4.30 -26.98 4.96
N ALA A 298 -4.89 -27.60 6.00
CA ALA A 298 -5.34 -28.99 5.97
C ALA A 298 -6.43 -29.23 4.91
N LEU A 299 -7.40 -28.31 4.79
CA LEU A 299 -8.42 -28.39 3.74
C LEU A 299 -7.78 -28.38 2.35
N LEU A 300 -6.89 -27.42 2.09
CA LEU A 300 -6.21 -27.32 0.80
C LEU A 300 -5.29 -28.52 0.51
N ASP A 301 -4.65 -29.10 1.53
CA ASP A 301 -3.85 -30.33 1.39
C ASP A 301 -4.73 -31.51 0.99
N ILE A 302 -5.87 -31.69 1.66
CA ILE A 302 -6.82 -32.77 1.36
C ILE A 302 -7.43 -32.58 -0.03
N GLU A 303 -7.91 -31.38 -0.36
CA GLU A 303 -8.47 -31.08 -1.69
C GLU A 303 -7.44 -31.33 -2.81
N HIS A 304 -6.18 -30.96 -2.59
CA HIS A 304 -5.12 -31.21 -3.56
C HIS A 304 -4.84 -32.71 -3.74
N GLN A 305 -4.74 -33.49 -2.64
CA GLN A 305 -4.57 -34.95 -2.70
C GLN A 305 -5.72 -35.65 -3.42
N MET A 306 -6.94 -35.15 -3.25
CA MET A 306 -8.11 -35.68 -3.94
C MET A 306 -8.09 -35.35 -5.42
N ALA A 307 -7.67 -34.14 -5.79
CA ALA A 307 -7.59 -33.70 -7.18
C ALA A 307 -6.51 -34.45 -7.99
N THR A 308 -5.39 -34.81 -7.37
CA THR A 308 -4.27 -35.47 -8.06
C THR A 308 -4.40 -37.00 -8.15
N GLN A 309 -5.42 -37.60 -7.51
CA GLN A 309 -5.66 -39.06 -7.43
C GLN A 309 -4.47 -39.92 -6.96
N GLU A 310 -3.33 -39.34 -6.57
CA GLU A 310 -2.08 -40.07 -6.29
C GLU A 310 -2.06 -40.85 -4.97
N ASN A 311 -3.05 -40.64 -4.09
CA ASN A 311 -3.29 -41.42 -2.88
C ASN A 311 -4.49 -40.79 -2.17
N ILE A 312 -5.72 -41.16 -2.53
CA ILE A 312 -6.86 -40.83 -1.64
C ILE A 312 -6.66 -41.69 -0.38
N PRO A 313 -6.40 -41.10 0.79
CA PRO A 313 -6.21 -41.87 2.01
C PRO A 313 -7.43 -42.75 2.29
N ASP A 314 -7.20 -43.98 2.75
CA ASP A 314 -8.27 -44.89 3.17
C ASP A 314 -9.25 -44.18 4.11
N GLY A 315 -10.53 -44.13 3.72
CA GLY A 315 -11.60 -43.53 4.53
C GLY A 315 -12.04 -42.13 4.13
N LEU A 316 -11.52 -41.54 3.05
CA LEU A 316 -12.11 -40.34 2.43
C LEU A 316 -13.04 -40.70 1.25
N SER A 317 -14.05 -39.88 1.00
CA SER A 317 -14.98 -39.97 -0.13
C SER A 317 -14.80 -38.78 -1.06
N GLU A 318 -14.88 -38.99 -2.37
CA GLU A 318 -14.90 -37.89 -3.35
C GLU A 318 -15.94 -36.83 -2.95
N PRO A 319 -15.57 -35.55 -2.80
CA PRO A 319 -16.51 -34.51 -2.43
C PRO A 319 -17.48 -34.28 -3.60
N ALA A 320 -18.67 -33.76 -3.30
CA ALA A 320 -19.64 -33.42 -4.35
C ALA A 320 -19.09 -32.39 -5.36
N SER A 321 -18.14 -31.54 -4.95
CA SER A 321 -17.40 -30.61 -5.82
C SER A 321 -16.11 -30.14 -5.13
N VAL A 322 -14.97 -30.27 -5.80
CA VAL A 322 -13.68 -29.70 -5.36
C VAL A 322 -13.43 -28.40 -6.15
N PRO A 323 -13.16 -27.26 -5.50
CA PRO A 323 -12.83 -26.05 -6.23
C PRO A 323 -11.53 -26.22 -7.02
N SER A 324 -11.53 -25.77 -8.27
CA SER A 324 -10.33 -25.72 -9.10
C SER A 324 -9.35 -24.62 -8.65
N LEU A 325 -9.86 -23.57 -8.00
CA LEU A 325 -9.07 -22.49 -7.40
C LEU A 325 -9.68 -22.04 -6.07
N THR A 326 -8.86 -22.02 -5.03
CA THR A 326 -9.19 -21.42 -3.73
C THR A 326 -8.30 -20.21 -3.46
N ILE A 327 -8.89 -19.04 -3.32
CA ILE A 327 -8.20 -17.79 -2.99
C ILE A 327 -8.42 -17.51 -1.50
N LEU A 328 -7.32 -17.47 -0.74
CA LEU A 328 -7.33 -17.07 0.65
C LEU A 328 -7.12 -15.55 0.74
N ALA A 329 -8.18 -14.82 1.06
CA ALA A 329 -8.18 -13.36 1.17
C ALA A 329 -8.12 -12.94 2.65
N ILE A 330 -6.95 -12.54 3.14
CA ILE A 330 -6.74 -12.24 4.57
C ILE A 330 -6.43 -10.78 4.81
N GLU A 331 -7.22 -10.17 5.67
CA GLU A 331 -6.92 -8.84 6.18
C GLU A 331 -6.00 -8.89 7.41
N GLU A 332 -4.91 -8.15 7.33
CA GLU A 332 -4.01 -7.85 8.45
C GLU A 332 -3.66 -9.11 9.26
N PRO A 333 -3.00 -10.10 8.62
CA PRO A 333 -2.63 -11.35 9.30
C PRO A 333 -1.81 -11.10 10.57
N GLU A 334 -1.07 -9.99 10.64
CA GLU A 334 -0.32 -9.51 11.80
C GLU A 334 -1.15 -9.09 13.01
N ASN A 335 -2.44 -8.76 12.85
CA ASN A 335 -3.27 -8.33 13.98
C ASN A 335 -3.28 -9.41 15.07
N HIS A 336 -3.21 -9.02 16.33
CA HIS A 336 -3.16 -9.92 17.48
C HIS A 336 -2.01 -10.96 17.48
N LEU A 337 -1.01 -10.83 16.61
CA LEU A 337 0.20 -11.66 16.58
C LEU A 337 1.41 -10.88 17.07
N ALA A 338 2.22 -11.52 17.92
CA ALA A 338 3.55 -11.01 18.22
C ALA A 338 4.43 -11.00 16.95
N PRO A 339 5.40 -10.08 16.80
CA PRO A 339 6.23 -9.94 15.59
C PRO A 339 6.91 -11.25 15.12
N ALA A 340 7.28 -12.12 16.06
CA ALA A 340 7.86 -13.43 15.78
C ALA A 340 6.84 -14.43 15.18
N LEU A 341 5.58 -14.39 15.61
CA LEU A 341 4.51 -15.24 15.08
C LEU A 341 4.04 -14.75 13.71
N THR A 342 4.05 -13.44 13.46
CA THR A 342 3.78 -12.86 12.15
C THR A 342 4.70 -13.47 11.08
N GLY A 343 5.99 -13.70 11.40
CA GLY A 343 6.93 -14.31 10.46
C GLY A 343 6.54 -15.73 10.06
N ARG A 344 6.10 -16.52 11.05
CA ARG A 344 5.61 -17.88 10.82
C ARG A 344 4.31 -17.88 10.00
N ALA A 345 3.39 -16.96 10.29
CA ALA A 345 2.15 -16.83 9.54
C ALA A 345 2.42 -16.51 8.06
N ILE A 346 3.26 -15.51 7.78
CA ILE A 346 3.63 -15.14 6.40
C ILE A 346 4.34 -16.31 5.68
N GLN A 347 5.25 -17.03 6.33
CA GLN A 347 5.86 -18.22 5.72
C GLN A 347 4.86 -19.32 5.39
N LYS A 348 3.85 -19.53 6.24
CA LYS A 348 2.77 -20.49 5.96
C LYS A 348 1.90 -20.04 4.79
N LEU A 349 1.56 -18.75 4.72
CA LEU A 349 0.83 -18.18 3.58
C LEU A 349 1.62 -18.30 2.27
N LEU A 350 2.93 -18.03 2.29
CA LEU A 350 3.83 -18.24 1.15
C LEU A 350 3.92 -19.72 0.72
N ALA A 351 3.83 -20.65 1.66
CA ALA A 351 3.80 -22.08 1.33
C ALA A 351 2.45 -22.47 0.70
N LEU A 352 1.35 -21.91 1.20
CA LEU A 352 0.00 -22.14 0.65
C LEU A 352 -0.13 -21.58 -0.77
N SER A 353 0.39 -20.38 -1.03
CA SER A 353 0.35 -19.77 -2.35
C SER A 353 1.07 -20.57 -3.43
N LYS A 354 1.98 -21.47 -3.07
CA LYS A 354 2.72 -22.31 -4.03
C LYS A 354 1.95 -23.55 -4.48
N LYS A 355 0.79 -23.83 -3.88
CA LYS A 355 -0.06 -24.95 -4.32
C LYS A 355 -0.73 -24.61 -5.64
N THR A 356 -0.91 -25.60 -6.51
CA THR A 356 -1.46 -25.40 -7.86
C THR A 356 -2.91 -24.93 -7.87
N ASN A 357 -3.67 -25.24 -6.82
CA ASN A 357 -5.09 -24.90 -6.66
C ASN A 357 -5.34 -23.74 -5.67
N ALA A 358 -4.30 -22.99 -5.27
CA ALA A 358 -4.45 -21.95 -4.27
C ALA A 358 -3.73 -20.64 -4.61
N GLN A 359 -4.34 -19.52 -4.24
CA GLN A 359 -3.71 -18.21 -4.23
C GLN A 359 -3.94 -17.51 -2.89
N VAL A 360 -3.06 -16.59 -2.52
CA VAL A 360 -3.19 -15.81 -1.30
C VAL A 360 -3.19 -14.32 -1.65
N ALA A 361 -4.24 -13.60 -1.24
CA ALA A 361 -4.27 -12.15 -1.24
C ALA A 361 -4.30 -11.68 0.21
N LEU A 362 -3.33 -10.89 0.63
CA LEU A 362 -3.27 -10.38 2.00
C LEU A 362 -3.14 -8.87 2.02
N SER A 363 -3.82 -8.20 2.95
CA SER A 363 -3.60 -6.78 3.22
C SER A 363 -2.73 -6.60 4.44
N SER A 364 -1.89 -5.57 4.44
CA SER A 364 -1.06 -5.24 5.59
C SER A 364 -0.79 -3.75 5.68
N HIS A 365 -0.60 -3.28 6.91
CA HIS A 365 -0.12 -1.94 7.23
C HIS A 365 1.23 -1.97 7.96
N THR A 366 1.88 -3.14 8.07
CA THR A 366 3.13 -3.28 8.83
C THR A 366 4.39 -3.25 7.95
N PRO A 367 5.37 -2.40 8.28
CA PRO A 367 6.75 -2.47 7.79
C PRO A 367 7.37 -3.89 7.82
N ALA A 368 7.01 -4.70 8.80
CA ALA A 368 7.61 -6.02 9.01
C ALA A 368 7.34 -7.02 7.87
N LEU A 369 6.28 -6.81 7.10
CA LEU A 369 5.95 -7.65 5.95
C LEU A 369 6.91 -7.42 4.78
N LEU A 370 7.29 -6.17 4.52
CA LEU A 370 8.07 -5.74 3.35
C LEU A 370 9.45 -6.40 3.26
N ARG A 371 10.03 -6.78 4.41
CA ARG A 371 11.32 -7.50 4.48
C ARG A 371 11.21 -9.01 4.25
N ARG A 372 10.00 -9.55 4.11
CA ARG A 372 9.73 -11.00 4.12
C ARG A 372 9.08 -11.53 2.84
N ILE A 373 8.72 -10.64 1.92
CA ILE A 373 8.07 -10.98 0.65
C ILE A 373 8.89 -10.42 -0.51
N ASP A 374 8.73 -11.04 -1.68
CA ASP A 374 9.32 -10.53 -2.92
C ASP A 374 8.66 -9.19 -3.28
N PRO A 375 9.42 -8.13 -3.59
CA PRO A 375 8.84 -6.84 -3.98
C PRO A 375 7.87 -6.90 -5.17
N LYS A 376 8.03 -7.87 -6.08
CA LYS A 376 7.14 -8.06 -7.25
C LYS A 376 5.72 -8.45 -6.87
N VAL A 377 5.52 -9.03 -5.69
CA VAL A 377 4.18 -9.43 -5.21
C VAL A 377 3.43 -8.28 -4.52
N ILE A 378 4.09 -7.13 -4.33
CA ILE A 378 3.50 -5.96 -3.68
C ILE A 378 2.62 -5.22 -4.68
N ARG A 379 1.41 -4.91 -4.25
CA ARG A 379 0.53 -3.90 -4.85
C ARG A 379 0.36 -2.81 -3.81
N HIS A 380 0.83 -1.61 -4.13
CA HIS A 380 0.67 -0.45 -3.28
C HIS A 380 -0.61 0.26 -3.65
N LEU A 381 -1.44 0.56 -2.66
CA LEU A 381 -2.71 1.24 -2.82
C LEU A 381 -2.63 2.60 -2.15
N ARG A 382 -3.05 3.62 -2.88
CA ARG A 382 -3.13 4.99 -2.40
C ARG A 382 -4.46 5.60 -2.85
N PHE A 383 -5.06 6.41 -1.98
CA PHE A 383 -6.19 7.23 -2.39
C PHE A 383 -5.65 8.51 -3.06
N ASP A 384 -6.04 8.72 -4.31
CA ASP A 384 -5.78 9.94 -5.06
C ASP A 384 -6.93 10.93 -4.80
N ALA A 385 -6.62 12.01 -4.07
CA ALA A 385 -7.60 13.01 -3.70
C ALA A 385 -8.06 13.87 -4.88
N ASP A 386 -7.24 14.02 -5.92
CA ASP A 386 -7.56 14.80 -7.11
C ASP A 386 -8.55 14.02 -7.97
N GLN A 387 -8.28 12.73 -8.19
CA GLN A 387 -9.19 11.82 -8.91
C GLN A 387 -10.40 11.38 -8.08
N GLY A 388 -10.34 11.53 -6.74
CA GLY A 388 -11.35 11.00 -5.83
C GLY A 388 -11.43 9.47 -5.87
N SER A 389 -10.33 8.80 -6.24
CA SER A 389 -10.28 7.37 -6.49
C SER A 389 -9.01 6.75 -5.93
N SER A 390 -9.08 5.50 -5.51
CA SER A 390 -7.90 4.70 -5.21
C SER A 390 -7.16 4.32 -6.49
N VAL A 391 -5.84 4.43 -6.44
CA VAL A 391 -4.90 4.00 -7.47
C VAL A 391 -4.08 2.82 -6.95
N VAL A 392 -3.63 1.96 -7.87
CA VAL A 392 -2.81 0.78 -7.56
C VAL A 392 -1.52 0.83 -8.34
N SER A 393 -0.40 0.77 -7.62
CA SER A 393 0.95 0.76 -8.16
C SER A 393 1.64 -0.58 -7.89
N HIS A 394 2.62 -0.92 -8.72
CA HIS A 394 3.46 -2.10 -8.54
C HIS A 394 4.94 -1.72 -8.67
N ILE A 395 5.81 -2.48 -8.01
CA ILE A 395 7.26 -2.22 -8.04
C ILE A 395 7.86 -2.88 -9.27
N VAL A 396 8.50 -2.07 -10.12
CA VAL A 396 9.23 -2.53 -11.31
C VAL A 396 10.73 -2.54 -11.01
N LEU A 397 11.25 -3.75 -10.87
CA LEU A 397 12.68 -3.97 -10.63
C LEU A 397 13.52 -3.54 -11.85
N PRO A 398 14.75 -3.05 -11.64
CA PRO A 398 15.75 -2.89 -12.70
C PRO A 398 15.98 -4.18 -13.50
N ALA A 399 16.37 -4.03 -14.77
CA ALA A 399 16.56 -5.16 -15.68
C ALA A 399 17.72 -6.09 -15.29
N THR A 400 18.82 -5.52 -14.78
CA THR A 400 19.99 -6.31 -14.37
C THR A 400 19.85 -6.81 -12.94
N THR A 401 20.21 -8.08 -12.71
CA THR A 401 20.09 -8.74 -11.39
C THR A 401 20.85 -8.01 -10.29
N SER A 402 22.04 -7.48 -10.59
CA SER A 402 22.85 -6.72 -9.63
C SER A 402 22.16 -5.41 -9.22
N ALA A 403 21.69 -4.62 -10.19
CA ALA A 403 20.97 -3.38 -9.91
C ALA A 403 19.63 -3.65 -9.20
N ALA A 404 18.95 -4.74 -9.55
CA ALA A 404 17.73 -5.15 -8.85
C ALA A 404 17.99 -5.47 -7.38
N HIS A 405 19.03 -6.24 -7.08
CA HIS A 405 19.39 -6.55 -5.69
C HIS A 405 19.76 -5.29 -4.91
N THR A 406 20.54 -4.38 -5.50
CA THR A 406 20.90 -3.08 -4.91
C THR A 406 19.65 -2.24 -4.64
N PHE A 407 18.77 -2.07 -5.62
CA PHE A 407 17.52 -1.31 -5.48
C PHE A 407 16.61 -1.89 -4.38
N VAL A 408 16.50 -3.22 -4.29
CA VAL A 408 15.70 -3.87 -3.24
C VAL A 408 16.28 -3.60 -1.85
N ARG A 409 17.59 -3.74 -1.70
CA ARG A 409 18.28 -3.53 -0.42
C ARG A 409 18.28 -2.06 0.00
N GLU A 410 18.55 -1.15 -0.93
CA GLU A 410 18.86 0.24 -0.65
C GLU A 410 17.64 1.17 -0.69
N ALA A 411 16.55 0.79 -1.38
CA ALA A 411 15.30 1.55 -1.36
C ALA A 411 14.14 0.74 -0.79
N VAL A 412 13.81 -0.41 -1.39
CA VAL A 412 12.56 -1.14 -1.08
C VAL A 412 12.48 -1.59 0.38
N GLN A 413 13.58 -2.10 0.95
CA GLN A 413 13.63 -2.66 2.30
C GLN A 413 14.30 -1.76 3.35
N ALA A 414 14.94 -0.67 2.89
CA ALA A 414 15.74 0.22 3.72
C ALA A 414 14.88 0.95 4.77
N TYR A 415 13.84 1.65 4.31
CA TYR A 415 12.91 2.42 5.15
C TYR A 415 11.46 2.07 4.80
N PRO A 416 10.93 0.94 5.31
CA PRO A 416 9.60 0.46 4.95
C PRO A 416 8.45 1.38 5.41
N GLU A 417 8.72 2.35 6.29
CA GLU A 417 7.77 3.37 6.75
C GLU A 417 7.28 4.26 5.60
N ILE A 418 8.10 4.49 4.56
CA ILE A 418 7.77 5.35 3.42
C ILE A 418 6.51 4.91 2.68
N TYR A 419 6.19 3.60 2.68
CA TYR A 419 5.03 3.04 1.99
C TYR A 419 3.70 3.50 2.59
N PHE A 420 3.72 4.01 3.82
CA PHE A 420 2.54 4.47 4.55
C PHE A 420 2.48 6.00 4.67
N ALA A 421 3.49 6.70 4.13
CA ALA A 421 3.59 8.15 4.19
C ALA A 421 2.62 8.83 3.22
N GLN A 422 2.08 9.97 3.64
CA GLN A 422 1.45 10.92 2.72
C GLN A 422 2.50 11.67 1.91
N VAL A 423 3.58 12.11 2.56
CA VAL A 423 4.74 12.79 1.96
C VAL A 423 6.03 12.23 2.58
N VAL A 424 7.06 12.05 1.77
CA VAL A 424 8.39 11.62 2.23
C VAL A 424 9.38 12.77 2.13
N VAL A 425 10.16 13.00 3.18
CA VAL A 425 11.26 13.96 3.20
C VAL A 425 12.56 13.15 3.23
N LEU A 426 13.29 13.18 2.12
CA LEU A 426 14.58 12.49 2.01
C LEU A 426 15.70 13.42 2.50
N GLY A 427 16.52 12.95 3.43
CA GLY A 427 17.69 13.67 3.96
C GLY A 427 18.98 12.86 3.84
N GLU A 428 20.15 13.47 3.90
CA GLU A 428 21.41 12.74 3.72
C GLU A 428 21.74 11.78 4.88
N GLY A 429 21.46 12.15 6.13
CA GLY A 429 21.86 11.36 7.30
C GLY A 429 21.05 11.58 8.58
N ASP A 430 21.73 11.42 9.70
CA ASP A 430 21.11 11.44 11.04
C ASP A 430 20.75 12.85 11.51
N SER A 431 21.44 13.89 11.01
CA SER A 431 21.14 15.29 11.34
C SER A 431 19.72 15.65 10.88
N GLU A 432 19.37 15.28 9.65
CA GLU A 432 18.05 15.54 9.06
C GLU A 432 16.93 14.84 9.83
N GLN A 433 17.15 13.61 10.29
CA GLN A 433 16.17 12.85 11.10
C GLN A 433 15.90 13.50 12.46
N VAL A 434 16.80 14.33 12.98
CA VAL A 434 16.61 15.05 14.24
C VAL A 434 16.03 16.44 14.00
N VAL A 435 16.59 17.17 13.03
CA VAL A 435 16.26 18.58 12.81
C VAL A 435 14.94 18.73 12.06
N LEU A 436 14.76 18.03 10.93
CA LEU A 436 13.62 18.26 10.04
C LEU A 436 12.27 17.99 10.72
N PRO A 437 12.11 16.95 11.56
CA PRO A 437 10.87 16.80 12.33
C PRO A 437 10.53 18.02 13.17
N ARG A 438 11.52 18.59 13.89
CA ARG A 438 11.27 19.77 14.72
C ARG A 438 10.85 20.98 13.89
N LEU A 439 11.47 21.21 12.75
CA LEU A 439 11.13 22.36 11.89
C LEU A 439 9.74 22.20 11.25
N LEU A 440 9.42 21.01 10.75
CA LEU A 440 8.14 20.71 10.12
C LEU A 440 6.95 20.80 11.10
N GLU A 441 7.17 20.42 12.37
CA GLU A 441 6.18 20.58 13.44
C GLU A 441 5.96 22.04 13.83
N LEU A 442 6.95 22.92 13.63
CA LEU A 442 6.84 24.35 13.93
C LEU A 442 6.15 25.12 12.80
N GLU A 443 6.45 24.78 11.55
CA GLU A 443 5.80 25.37 10.36
C GLU A 443 4.36 24.86 10.18
N GLY A 444 4.02 23.76 10.84
CA GLY A 444 2.73 23.11 10.73
C GLY A 444 1.85 23.20 11.97
N SER A 445 0.56 23.46 11.79
CA SER A 445 -0.47 23.06 12.78
C SER A 445 -0.58 21.53 12.94
N GLY A 446 0.35 20.88 13.67
CA GLY A 446 0.26 19.46 14.05
C GLY A 446 1.58 18.68 13.96
N THR A 447 1.57 17.46 14.49
CA THR A 447 2.74 16.57 14.49
C THR A 447 2.99 15.94 13.11
N LEU A 448 4.20 15.44 12.86
CA LEU A 448 4.51 14.68 11.64
C LEU A 448 3.61 13.45 11.48
N ASP A 449 3.33 12.74 12.58
CA ASP A 449 2.54 11.51 12.57
C ASP A 449 1.09 11.76 12.17
N GLU A 450 0.49 12.85 12.66
CA GLU A 450 -0.85 13.29 12.27
C GLU A 450 -0.95 13.55 10.76
N ARG A 451 0.12 14.13 10.20
CA ARG A 451 0.25 14.45 8.77
C ARG A 451 0.80 13.29 7.94
N ARG A 452 1.19 12.18 8.59
CA ARG A 452 1.85 11.02 7.98
C ARG A 452 3.06 11.41 7.12
N VAL A 453 3.83 12.39 7.58
CA VAL A 453 5.07 12.81 6.93
C VAL A 453 6.22 11.99 7.49
N VAL A 454 6.97 11.33 6.61
CA VAL A 454 8.11 10.47 7.01
C VAL A 454 9.41 11.12 6.58
N VAL A 455 10.30 11.37 7.54
CA VAL A 455 11.68 11.78 7.26
C VAL A 455 12.55 10.52 7.15
N ALA A 456 13.09 10.25 5.97
CA ALA A 456 13.89 9.07 5.67
C ALA A 456 15.31 9.47 5.23
N PRO A 457 16.37 8.85 5.78
CA PRO A 457 17.72 9.12 5.33
C PRO A 457 18.03 8.37 4.02
N LEU A 458 18.92 8.93 3.22
CA LEU A 458 19.35 8.39 1.94
C LEU A 458 20.42 7.29 2.09
N GLY A 459 21.06 7.17 3.26
CA GLY A 459 21.93 6.04 3.59
C GLY A 459 23.21 5.89 2.75
N GLY A 460 23.61 6.94 2.03
CA GLY A 460 24.82 6.94 1.19
C GLY A 460 24.52 7.01 -0.32
N ARG A 461 24.45 8.24 -0.81
CA ARG A 461 24.65 8.71 -2.21
C ARG A 461 23.68 8.28 -3.32
N HIS A 462 22.91 7.20 -3.23
CA HIS A 462 22.05 6.75 -4.33
C HIS A 462 20.61 7.25 -4.24
N VAL A 463 20.44 8.56 -4.34
CA VAL A 463 19.12 9.25 -4.26
C VAL A 463 18.12 8.73 -5.29
N HIS A 464 18.61 8.38 -6.48
CA HIS A 464 17.82 7.86 -7.58
C HIS A 464 17.04 6.58 -7.26
N HIS A 465 17.53 5.72 -6.37
CA HIS A 465 16.77 4.52 -5.97
C HIS A 465 15.50 4.89 -5.20
N PHE A 466 15.56 5.86 -4.28
CA PHE A 466 14.36 6.34 -3.60
C PHE A 466 13.43 7.08 -4.53
N TRP A 467 13.95 7.95 -5.40
CA TRP A 467 13.13 8.66 -6.39
C TRP A 467 12.37 7.67 -7.29
N ARG A 468 13.08 6.67 -7.83
CA ARG A 468 12.46 5.61 -8.64
C ARG A 468 11.34 4.91 -7.90
N LEU A 469 11.57 4.52 -6.64
CA LEU A 469 10.57 3.84 -5.84
C LEU A 469 9.36 4.73 -5.57
N LEU A 470 9.58 5.95 -5.07
CA LEU A 470 8.51 6.86 -4.68
C LEU A 470 7.66 7.30 -5.88
N GLU A 471 8.27 7.49 -7.04
CA GLU A 471 7.56 7.77 -8.29
C GLU A 471 6.71 6.58 -8.75
N GLN A 472 7.26 5.35 -8.75
CA GLN A 472 6.48 4.16 -9.08
C GLN A 472 5.26 3.98 -8.17
N LEU A 473 5.39 4.37 -6.90
CA LEU A 473 4.33 4.26 -5.89
C LEU A 473 3.42 5.50 -5.82
N ASN A 474 3.64 6.52 -6.65
CA ASN A 474 2.93 7.80 -6.60
C ASN A 474 2.92 8.42 -5.18
N ILE A 475 4.05 8.34 -4.47
CA ILE A 475 4.23 8.93 -3.14
C ILE A 475 4.93 10.28 -3.32
N PRO A 476 4.29 11.41 -2.98
CA PRO A 476 4.93 12.72 -2.99
C PRO A 476 6.16 12.77 -2.10
N TYR A 477 7.21 13.45 -2.57
CA TYR A 477 8.44 13.56 -1.81
C TYR A 477 9.17 14.88 -2.07
N VAL A 478 10.01 15.25 -1.11
CA VAL A 478 11.02 16.30 -1.23
C VAL A 478 12.38 15.72 -0.82
N THR A 479 13.47 16.29 -1.31
CA THR A 479 14.82 15.84 -0.99
C THR A 479 15.66 17.02 -0.53
N LEU A 480 16.33 16.89 0.62
CA LEU A 480 17.37 17.79 1.09
C LEU A 480 18.73 17.12 0.91
N LEU A 481 19.62 17.78 0.16
CA LEU A 481 20.97 17.32 -0.12
C LEU A 481 22.00 18.31 0.42
N ASP A 482 23.18 17.83 0.75
CA ASP A 482 24.30 18.69 1.10
C ASP A 482 24.92 19.25 -0.18
N LEU A 483 25.17 20.57 -0.20
CA LEU A 483 25.88 21.17 -1.33
C LEU A 483 27.36 20.77 -1.31
N ASP A 484 27.94 20.58 -0.12
CA ASP A 484 29.31 20.15 0.08
C ASP A 484 30.32 21.03 -0.69
N ARG A 485 30.07 22.35 -0.76
CA ARG A 485 30.88 23.28 -1.56
C ARG A 485 32.37 23.16 -1.22
N GLU A 486 33.20 23.16 -2.26
CA GLU A 486 34.65 22.93 -2.17
C GLU A 486 35.08 21.56 -1.56
N ARG A 487 34.17 20.63 -1.29
CA ARG A 487 34.53 19.21 -1.06
C ARG A 487 34.55 18.46 -2.39
N VAL A 488 35.31 17.36 -2.44
CA VAL A 488 35.37 16.48 -3.62
C VAL A 488 33.98 15.96 -3.98
N GLY A 489 33.53 16.25 -5.21
CA GLY A 489 32.20 15.87 -5.70
C GLY A 489 31.06 16.76 -5.21
N GLY A 490 31.36 17.84 -4.48
CA GLY A 490 30.39 18.83 -4.03
C GLY A 490 30.27 20.03 -4.97
N GLY A 491 29.47 21.03 -4.57
CA GLY A 491 29.15 22.20 -5.37
C GLY A 491 28.49 21.82 -6.70
N TRP A 492 29.05 22.33 -7.80
CA TRP A 492 28.53 22.07 -9.14
C TRP A 492 28.58 20.59 -9.57
N ASP A 493 29.51 19.79 -9.03
CA ASP A 493 29.55 18.36 -9.34
C ASP A 493 28.30 17.65 -8.81
N ARG A 494 27.89 18.00 -7.59
CA ARG A 494 26.68 17.47 -6.96
C ARG A 494 25.43 17.91 -7.72
N VAL A 495 25.38 19.17 -8.14
CA VAL A 495 24.28 19.72 -8.95
C VAL A 495 24.18 19.01 -10.30
N ARG A 496 25.30 18.80 -11.00
CA ARG A 496 25.33 18.06 -12.28
C ARG A 496 24.85 16.62 -12.11
N TYR A 497 25.28 15.95 -11.04
CA TYR A 497 24.79 14.61 -10.71
C TYR A 497 23.26 14.61 -10.56
N VAL A 498 22.70 15.53 -9.76
CA VAL A 498 21.26 15.66 -9.55
C VAL A 498 20.50 15.95 -10.85
N LEU A 499 21.00 16.86 -11.68
CA LEU A 499 20.40 17.17 -12.98
C LEU A 499 20.40 15.94 -13.90
N GLY A 500 21.49 15.17 -13.92
CA GLY A 500 21.57 13.92 -14.68
C GLY A 500 20.53 12.90 -14.23
N GLN A 501 20.38 12.71 -12.91
CA GLN A 501 19.38 11.79 -12.37
C GLN A 501 17.94 12.28 -12.61
N LEU A 502 17.66 13.58 -12.48
CA LEU A 502 16.33 14.12 -12.82
C LEU A 502 16.00 13.93 -14.30
N HIS A 503 16.99 14.11 -15.19
CA HIS A 503 16.85 13.90 -16.63
C HIS A 503 16.55 12.44 -16.98
N GLU A 504 17.25 11.47 -16.37
CA GLU A 504 16.98 10.03 -16.52
C GLU A 504 15.54 9.65 -16.09
N HIS A 505 14.96 10.42 -15.18
CA HIS A 505 13.59 10.28 -14.70
C HIS A 505 12.57 11.14 -15.49
N GLY A 506 12.97 11.73 -16.61
CA GLY A 506 12.10 12.52 -17.48
C GLY A 506 11.74 13.91 -16.94
N ARG A 507 12.39 14.38 -15.86
CA ARG A 507 12.17 15.71 -15.29
C ARG A 507 13.17 16.70 -15.86
N GLN A 508 12.68 17.63 -16.69
CA GLN A 508 13.51 18.71 -17.21
C GLN A 508 13.49 19.93 -16.28
N VAL A 509 14.67 20.38 -15.88
CA VAL A 509 14.82 21.56 -15.01
C VAL A 509 15.03 22.79 -15.88
N GLN A 510 14.17 23.79 -15.73
CA GLN A 510 14.26 25.04 -16.49
C GLN A 510 14.63 26.23 -15.60
N VAL A 511 15.51 27.08 -16.12
CA VAL A 511 15.92 28.36 -15.51
C VAL A 511 15.61 29.49 -16.49
N THR A 512 15.12 30.61 -15.98
CA THR A 512 14.95 31.83 -16.77
C THR A 512 16.18 32.71 -16.61
N ILE A 513 16.91 32.95 -17.70
CA ILE A 513 18.09 33.82 -17.73
C ILE A 513 17.85 34.91 -18.77
N GLY A 514 17.88 36.18 -18.34
CA GLY A 514 17.65 37.32 -19.24
C GLY A 514 16.28 37.29 -19.95
N GLY A 515 15.25 36.74 -19.30
CA GLY A 515 13.89 36.63 -19.86
C GLY A 515 13.62 35.42 -20.76
N LYS A 516 14.62 34.57 -21.02
CA LYS A 516 14.46 33.33 -21.81
C LYS A 516 14.53 32.11 -20.91
N ALA A 517 13.61 31.18 -21.10
CA ALA A 517 13.65 29.87 -20.45
C ALA A 517 14.72 29.00 -21.12
N GLN A 518 15.62 28.44 -20.32
CA GLN A 518 16.67 27.52 -20.75
C GLN A 518 16.58 26.24 -19.93
N VAL A 519 16.60 25.09 -20.61
CA VAL A 519 16.71 23.77 -19.97
C VAL A 519 18.14 23.57 -19.49
N LEU A 520 18.31 23.23 -18.23
CA LEU A 520 19.61 22.88 -17.67
C LEU A 520 19.99 21.48 -18.13
N SER A 521 21.11 21.39 -18.86
CA SER A 521 21.74 20.12 -19.19
C SER A 521 22.78 19.75 -18.12
N PRO A 522 22.98 18.46 -17.80
CA PRO A 522 24.11 17.99 -16.98
C PRO A 522 25.47 18.46 -17.52
N ASP A 523 25.57 18.69 -18.84
CA ASP A 523 26.79 19.12 -19.53
C ASP A 523 26.91 20.64 -19.67
N ALA A 524 25.95 21.41 -19.15
CA ALA A 524 26.00 22.86 -19.22
C ALA A 524 27.27 23.40 -18.51
N LYS A 525 28.00 24.30 -19.18
CA LYS A 525 29.18 24.94 -18.60
C LYS A 525 28.79 25.74 -17.36
N THR A 526 29.46 25.47 -16.24
CA THR A 526 29.22 26.06 -14.91
C THR A 526 29.23 27.59 -14.87
N ASP A 527 29.81 28.23 -15.87
CA ASP A 527 30.02 29.68 -15.92
C ASP A 527 28.86 30.44 -16.59
N ALA A 528 27.88 29.73 -17.18
CA ALA A 528 26.76 30.33 -17.90
C ALA A 528 25.53 30.64 -17.02
N VAL A 529 25.39 29.97 -15.87
CA VAL A 529 24.21 30.08 -15.00
C VAL A 529 24.66 30.32 -13.55
N PRO A 530 24.15 31.36 -12.85
CA PRO A 530 24.44 31.54 -11.44
C PRO A 530 23.96 30.34 -10.61
N LEU A 531 24.82 29.83 -9.71
CA LEU A 531 24.49 28.66 -8.87
C LEU A 531 23.18 28.86 -8.10
N ALA A 532 22.95 30.05 -7.54
CA ALA A 532 21.71 30.38 -6.83
C ALA A 532 20.44 30.21 -7.69
N SER A 533 20.50 30.61 -8.96
CA SER A 533 19.39 30.45 -9.91
C SER A 533 19.13 28.97 -10.23
N CYS A 534 20.19 28.17 -10.33
CA CYS A 534 20.09 26.72 -10.50
C CYS A 534 19.48 26.05 -9.27
N LEU A 535 19.93 26.41 -8.07
CA LEU A 535 19.36 25.89 -6.82
C LEU A 535 17.87 26.22 -6.72
N GLY A 536 17.46 27.47 -6.97
CA GLY A 536 16.04 27.83 -6.94
C GLY A 536 15.19 27.09 -7.99
N ALA A 537 15.75 26.72 -9.14
CA ALA A 537 15.05 25.88 -10.11
C ALA A 537 14.91 24.42 -9.66
N LEU A 538 15.91 23.88 -8.94
CA LEU A 538 15.85 22.56 -8.34
C LEU A 538 14.86 22.51 -7.16
N GLU A 539 14.75 23.59 -6.38
CA GLU A 539 13.76 23.70 -5.30
C GLU A 539 12.33 23.56 -5.84
N ARG A 540 12.03 24.15 -7.01
CA ARG A 540 10.74 23.96 -7.70
C ARG A 540 10.46 22.52 -8.13
N GLN A 541 11.50 21.70 -8.27
CA GLN A 541 11.40 20.26 -8.55
C GLN A 541 11.34 19.41 -7.26
N GLY A 542 11.30 20.05 -6.08
CA GLY A 542 11.32 19.38 -4.79
C GLY A 542 12.70 18.93 -4.32
N VAL A 543 13.78 19.45 -4.92
CA VAL A 543 15.17 19.15 -4.52
C VAL A 543 15.83 20.39 -3.94
N PHE A 544 16.09 20.35 -2.64
CA PHE A 544 16.67 21.42 -1.84
C PHE A 544 18.12 21.12 -1.51
N PHE A 545 18.93 22.17 -1.36
CA PHE A 545 20.34 22.04 -1.01
C PHE A 545 20.69 22.82 0.24
N SER A 546 21.29 22.15 1.22
CA SER A 546 21.95 22.78 2.35
C SER A 546 23.20 23.51 1.86
N SER A 547 23.07 24.81 1.64
CA SER A 547 24.14 25.69 1.17
C SER A 547 24.63 26.60 2.31
N PRO A 548 25.95 26.83 2.46
CA PRO A 548 27.01 26.48 1.50
C PRO A 548 27.59 25.06 1.64
N LEU A 549 27.47 24.39 2.78
CA LEU A 549 28.15 23.12 3.05
C LEU A 549 27.14 21.98 3.26
N ASP A 550 26.64 21.83 4.48
CA ASP A 550 25.68 20.81 4.89
C ASP A 550 24.64 21.42 5.85
N LEU A 551 23.64 20.63 6.23
CA LEU A 551 22.59 21.09 7.17
C LEU A 551 23.18 21.58 8.49
N ASP A 552 24.23 20.90 8.98
CA ASP A 552 24.89 21.21 10.23
C ASP A 552 25.49 22.63 10.22
N PHE A 553 26.23 22.95 9.16
CA PHE A 553 26.82 24.27 8.99
C PHE A 553 25.77 25.35 8.80
N LEU A 554 24.71 25.06 8.03
CA LEU A 554 23.60 25.99 7.81
C LEU A 554 22.93 26.41 9.12
N LEU A 555 22.67 25.45 10.02
CA LEU A 555 22.06 25.75 11.33
C LEU A 555 23.04 26.42 12.30
N LEU A 556 24.33 26.08 12.24
CA LEU A 556 25.36 26.77 13.01
C LEU A 556 25.49 28.25 12.61
N GLU A 557 25.33 28.56 11.33
CA GLU A 557 25.35 29.92 10.80
C GLU A 557 24.09 30.70 11.21
N ALA A 558 22.91 30.07 11.19
CA ALA A 558 21.65 30.69 11.59
C ALA A 558 21.52 30.90 13.11
N PHE A 559 21.94 29.91 13.91
CA PHE A 559 21.77 29.91 15.37
C PHE A 559 23.11 29.78 16.13
N PRO A 560 24.10 30.67 15.88
CA PRO A 560 25.46 30.49 16.39
C PRO A 560 25.52 30.51 17.92
N ALA A 561 24.66 31.27 18.59
CA ALA A 561 24.64 31.34 20.05
C ALA A 561 24.18 30.01 20.67
N ALA A 562 23.13 29.40 20.11
CA ALA A 562 22.58 28.13 20.59
C ALA A 562 23.57 26.97 20.41
N TYR A 563 24.15 26.83 19.22
CA TYR A 563 25.13 25.78 18.95
C TYR A 563 26.44 25.95 19.74
N LYS A 564 26.90 27.18 19.96
CA LYS A 564 28.08 27.44 20.82
C LYS A 564 27.78 27.20 22.30
N GLY A 565 26.53 27.42 22.73
CA GLY A 565 26.03 27.13 24.06
C GLY A 565 25.81 25.63 24.34
N ALA A 566 25.53 24.84 23.29
CA ALA A 566 25.27 23.40 23.34
C ALA A 566 26.53 22.54 23.57
N THR A 567 27.39 22.95 24.51
CA THR A 567 28.63 22.23 24.85
C THR A 567 28.59 21.67 26.26
N ASP A 568 28.97 20.39 26.44
CA ASP A 568 29.14 19.80 27.76
C ASP A 568 30.09 20.63 28.63
N GLY A 569 29.55 21.26 29.67
CA GLY A 569 30.31 22.08 30.62
C GLY A 569 30.71 23.48 30.12
N GLY A 570 30.13 23.98 29.02
CA GLY A 570 30.37 25.34 28.50
C GLY A 570 31.77 25.53 27.88
N LEU A 571 32.47 24.43 27.55
CA LEU A 571 33.80 24.46 26.95
C LEU A 571 33.69 24.40 25.42
N GLY A 572 34.22 25.42 24.75
CA GLY A 572 34.32 25.49 23.29
C GLY A 572 35.74 25.22 22.74
N PRO A 573 35.92 25.21 21.40
CA PRO A 573 37.23 25.17 20.81
C PRO A 573 38.06 26.38 21.25
N ARG A 574 39.34 26.15 21.56
CA ARG A 574 40.29 27.24 21.84
C ARG A 574 40.65 27.94 20.52
N VAL A 575 39.99 29.07 20.26
CA VAL A 575 40.26 29.94 19.10
C VAL A 575 41.13 31.12 19.57
N PRO A 576 42.31 31.38 18.96
CA PRO A 576 43.14 32.54 19.27
C PRO A 576 42.39 33.87 19.08
N ASP A 577 42.81 34.92 19.79
CA ASP A 577 42.22 36.25 19.62
C ASP A 577 42.58 36.81 18.23
N PRO A 578 41.60 37.22 17.41
CA PRO A 578 41.83 37.65 16.03
C PRO A 578 42.68 38.93 15.92
N VAL A 579 42.71 39.76 16.97
CA VAL A 579 43.44 41.02 17.00
C VAL A 579 44.79 40.85 17.70
N LYS A 580 44.80 40.22 18.88
CA LYS A 580 46.03 40.07 19.70
C LYS A 580 46.96 38.97 19.19
N GLN A 581 46.44 37.99 18.45
CA GLN A 581 47.18 36.80 18.01
C GLN A 581 46.90 36.48 16.54
N ALA A 582 46.90 37.50 15.67
CA ALA A 582 46.50 37.41 14.27
C ALA A 582 47.20 36.27 13.47
N GLU A 583 48.51 36.06 13.64
CA GLU A 583 49.23 34.96 12.97
C GLU A 583 48.76 33.57 13.46
N LYS A 584 48.54 33.41 14.76
CA LYS A 584 48.03 32.14 15.32
C LYS A 584 46.57 31.91 14.96
N TYR A 585 45.77 32.98 14.90
CA TYR A 585 44.38 32.93 14.48
C TYR A 585 44.26 32.50 13.02
N SER A 586 44.96 33.17 12.11
CA SER A 586 44.95 32.82 10.68
C SER A 586 45.45 31.39 10.43
N ALA A 587 46.53 30.98 11.09
CA ALA A 587 47.01 29.59 11.02
C ALA A 587 45.97 28.58 11.53
N ARG A 588 45.25 28.92 12.61
CA ARG A 588 44.18 28.08 13.16
C ARG A 588 43.00 27.95 12.21
N ILE A 589 42.53 29.07 11.65
CA ILE A 589 41.43 29.07 10.66
C ILE A 589 41.84 28.25 9.43
N ALA A 590 43.03 28.47 8.86
CA ALA A 590 43.51 27.72 7.71
C ALA A 590 43.57 26.21 7.96
N ALA A 591 43.98 25.78 9.17
CA ALA A 591 43.97 24.37 9.56
C ALA A 591 42.54 23.81 9.65
N ASP A 592 41.60 24.56 10.23
CA ASP A 592 40.19 24.15 10.33
C ASP A 592 39.50 24.14 8.96
N VAL A 593 39.78 25.10 8.07
CA VAL A 593 39.31 25.08 6.67
C VAL A 593 39.70 23.78 5.97
N ARG A 594 40.99 23.42 5.97
CA ARG A 594 41.44 22.16 5.38
C ARG A 594 40.78 20.94 6.02
N ARG A 595 40.59 20.96 7.34
CA ARG A 595 39.93 19.86 8.05
C ARG A 595 38.46 19.71 7.65
N VAL A 596 37.72 20.82 7.53
CA VAL A 596 36.30 20.83 7.16
C VAL A 596 36.09 20.46 5.69
N LEU A 597 36.94 20.96 4.80
CA LEU A 597 36.85 20.72 3.36
C LEU A 597 37.55 19.41 2.91
N LYS A 598 38.29 18.75 3.83
CA LYS A 598 39.10 17.54 3.62
C LYS A 598 40.34 17.81 2.76
N ASP A 599 41.33 16.92 2.82
CA ASP A 599 42.66 17.13 2.23
C ASP A 599 42.66 17.33 0.70
N GLN A 600 41.63 16.82 0.00
CA GLN A 600 41.46 16.96 -1.45
C GLN A 600 40.44 18.05 -1.84
N GLY A 601 39.91 18.80 -0.85
CA GLY A 601 38.99 19.90 -1.08
C GLY A 601 39.69 21.21 -1.49
N GLY A 602 38.89 22.27 -1.61
CA GLY A 602 39.36 23.62 -1.90
C GLY A 602 40.05 24.30 -0.72
N ASP A 603 40.46 25.56 -0.94
CA ASP A 603 41.19 26.38 0.03
C ASP A 603 40.29 27.28 0.90
N GLY A 604 38.96 27.18 0.72
CA GLY A 604 37.93 27.96 1.41
C GLY A 604 37.69 29.33 0.79
N ALA A 605 38.23 29.64 -0.39
CA ALA A 605 38.12 30.96 -1.01
C ALA A 605 36.68 31.39 -1.35
N THR A 606 35.75 30.44 -1.53
CA THR A 606 34.33 30.73 -1.79
C THR A 606 33.50 31.00 -0.53
N TYR A 607 34.11 30.84 0.65
CA TYR A 607 33.47 31.14 1.94
C TYR A 607 33.82 32.55 2.42
N THR A 608 32.86 33.23 3.02
CA THR A 608 33.12 34.55 3.61
C THR A 608 34.03 34.45 4.83
N PRO A 609 34.78 35.51 5.21
CA PRO A 609 35.57 35.50 6.43
C PRO A 609 34.77 35.17 7.69
N ALA A 610 33.49 35.56 7.74
CA ALA A 610 32.58 35.23 8.84
C ALA A 610 32.27 33.72 8.90
N GLN A 611 32.06 33.08 7.74
CA GLN A 611 31.86 31.64 7.63
C GLN A 611 33.12 30.86 7.99
N GLN A 612 34.29 31.28 7.51
CA GLN A 612 35.56 30.67 7.87
C GLN A 612 35.81 30.73 9.39
N ALA A 613 35.39 31.81 10.06
CA ALA A 613 35.47 31.94 11.51
C ALA A 613 34.57 30.94 12.29
N LEU A 614 33.59 30.31 11.64
CA LEU A 614 32.75 29.26 12.22
C LEU A 614 33.35 27.86 12.07
N PHE A 615 34.30 27.62 11.16
CA PHE A 615 34.90 26.29 10.94
C PHE A 615 35.59 25.66 12.17
N PRO A 616 36.23 26.41 13.09
CA PRO A 616 36.71 25.84 14.34
C PRO A 616 35.60 25.25 15.20
N TRP A 617 34.44 25.90 15.21
CA TRP A 617 33.24 25.45 15.92
C TRP A 617 32.57 24.29 15.22
N TYR A 618 32.39 24.36 13.89
CA TYR A 618 31.88 23.25 13.11
C TYR A 618 32.71 21.98 13.32
N SER A 619 34.04 22.09 13.25
CA SER A 619 34.92 20.94 13.47
C SER A 619 34.82 20.37 14.88
N TYR A 620 34.62 21.23 15.88
CA TYR A 620 34.46 20.81 17.27
C TYR A 620 33.12 20.11 17.52
N LEU A 621 32.04 20.64 16.94
CA LEU A 621 30.67 20.21 17.16
C LEU A 621 30.27 19.01 16.29
N PHE A 622 30.73 18.93 15.04
CA PHE A 622 30.20 17.97 14.07
C PHE A 622 31.24 16.96 13.55
N LEU A 623 32.54 17.25 13.65
CA LEU A 623 33.59 16.29 13.28
C LEU A 623 34.15 15.50 14.46
N ALA A 624 34.10 16.06 15.67
CA ALA A 624 34.63 15.42 16.88
C ALA A 624 33.56 14.82 17.80
N ARG A 625 32.28 15.07 17.52
CA ARG A 625 31.14 14.68 18.37
C ARG A 625 30.01 14.09 17.53
N SER A 626 29.02 13.52 18.21
CA SER A 626 27.78 13.04 17.62
C SER A 626 26.97 14.22 17.09
N LYS A 627 26.69 14.25 15.78
CA LYS A 627 25.84 15.27 15.15
C LYS A 627 24.42 15.28 15.78
N PRO A 628 23.71 14.13 15.91
CA PRO A 628 22.38 14.09 16.53
C PRO A 628 22.34 14.72 17.93
N THR A 629 23.29 14.36 18.80
CA THR A 629 23.36 14.88 20.17
C THR A 629 23.55 16.39 20.19
N THR A 630 24.40 16.91 19.31
CA THR A 630 24.65 18.35 19.18
C THR A 630 23.39 19.09 18.76
N HIS A 631 22.64 18.59 17.79
CA HIS A 631 21.38 19.20 17.36
C HIS A 631 20.31 19.19 18.47
N ILE A 632 20.14 18.06 19.16
CA ILE A 632 19.18 17.96 20.28
C ILE A 632 19.50 19.01 21.35
N LEU A 633 20.78 19.12 21.74
CA LEU A 633 21.19 20.09 22.74
C LEU A 633 21.03 21.53 22.25
N ALA A 634 21.40 21.83 21.00
CA ALA A 634 21.29 23.19 20.46
C ALA A 634 19.82 23.63 20.34
N LEU A 635 18.96 22.80 19.78
CA LEU A 635 17.54 23.10 19.59
C LEU A 635 16.78 23.24 20.92
N ALA A 636 17.22 22.57 21.99
CA ALA A 636 16.66 22.76 23.33
C ALA A 636 16.90 24.17 23.93
N HIS A 637 17.86 24.94 23.38
CA HIS A 637 18.19 26.28 23.85
C HIS A 637 17.64 27.40 22.95
N VAL A 638 16.87 27.06 21.91
CA VAL A 638 16.22 28.04 21.01
C VAL A 638 14.72 27.98 21.24
N SER A 639 14.06 29.13 21.40
CA SER A 639 12.61 29.17 21.50
C SER A 639 11.96 28.92 20.13
N ASP A 640 10.71 28.48 20.13
CA ASP A 640 9.98 28.16 18.90
C ASP A 640 9.81 29.39 17.99
N ASP A 641 9.55 30.55 18.59
CA ASP A 641 9.47 31.85 17.90
C ASP A 641 10.83 32.23 17.27
N ASP A 642 11.94 32.01 17.99
CA ASP A 642 13.28 32.29 17.48
C ASP A 642 13.66 31.34 16.34
N ILE A 643 13.26 30.07 16.40
CA ILE A 643 13.48 29.10 15.32
C ILE A 643 12.72 29.55 14.06
N GLN A 644 11.45 29.92 14.18
CA GLN A 644 10.65 30.39 13.05
C GLN A 644 11.22 31.69 12.45
N ALA A 645 11.56 32.68 13.30
CA ALA A 645 12.09 33.96 12.83
C ALA A 645 13.50 33.86 12.22
N GLY A 646 14.32 32.93 12.72
CA GLY A 646 15.71 32.71 12.28
C GLY A 646 15.89 31.57 11.28
N MET A 647 14.80 30.94 10.81
CA MET A 647 14.90 29.76 9.96
C MET A 647 15.59 30.09 8.62
N PRO A 648 16.61 29.31 8.19
CA PRO A 648 17.18 29.46 6.87
C PRO A 648 16.12 29.37 5.76
N ALA A 649 16.19 30.26 4.76
CA ALA A 649 15.18 30.37 3.70
C ALA A 649 14.93 29.04 2.94
N THR A 650 15.98 28.25 2.69
CA THR A 650 15.86 26.93 2.06
C THR A 650 15.07 25.94 2.92
N LEU A 651 15.25 25.96 4.24
CA LEU A 651 14.51 25.08 5.15
C LEU A 651 13.05 25.52 5.31
N ALA A 652 12.80 26.83 5.36
CA ALA A 652 11.44 27.38 5.35
C ALA A 652 10.70 27.00 4.05
N SER A 653 11.36 27.14 2.89
CA SER A 653 10.81 26.74 1.60
C SER A 653 10.54 25.23 1.50
N LEU A 654 11.44 24.41 2.04
CA LEU A 654 11.23 22.96 2.15
C LEU A 654 10.01 22.63 3.00
N CYS A 655 9.89 23.23 4.20
CA CYS A 655 8.76 22.99 5.08
C CYS A 655 7.44 23.45 4.46
N GLY A 656 7.44 24.60 3.78
CA GLY A 656 6.29 25.09 3.02
C GLY A 656 5.87 24.11 1.93
N ARG A 657 6.82 23.58 1.15
CA ARG A 657 6.54 22.58 0.11
C ARG A 657 5.99 21.28 0.69
N VAL A 658 6.51 20.82 1.82
CA VAL A 658 5.99 19.62 2.50
C VAL A 658 4.56 19.83 2.97
N SER A 659 4.24 21.00 3.55
CA SER A 659 2.87 21.34 3.97
C SER A 659 1.89 21.40 2.79
N GLU A 660 2.31 21.98 1.66
CA GLU A 660 1.53 21.99 0.41
C GLU A 660 1.22 20.57 -0.09
N LEU A 661 2.24 19.71 -0.16
CA LEU A 661 2.09 18.31 -0.60
C LEU A 661 1.28 17.46 0.39
N ALA A 662 1.29 17.80 1.68
CA ALA A 662 0.47 17.17 2.70
C ALA A 662 -0.99 17.66 2.69
N GLY A 663 -1.33 18.66 1.85
CA GLY A 663 -2.67 19.23 1.76
C GLY A 663 -3.06 20.08 2.97
N VAL A 664 -2.08 20.58 3.73
CA VAL A 664 -2.31 21.48 4.86
C VAL A 664 -2.26 22.91 4.33
N GLY A 665 -3.41 23.59 4.27
CA GLY A 665 -3.46 25.02 3.96
C GLY A 665 -2.62 25.80 4.96
N PHE A 666 -1.80 26.73 4.48
CA PHE A 666 -1.12 27.69 5.35
C PHE A 666 -2.19 28.45 6.13
N ALA A 667 -2.11 28.43 7.46
CA ALA A 667 -2.73 29.50 8.23
C ALA A 667 -1.88 30.76 7.97
N THR A 668 -2.17 31.47 6.89
CA THR A 668 -1.71 32.85 6.73
C THR A 668 -2.31 33.65 7.87
N LYS A 669 -1.45 34.25 8.68
CA LYS A 669 -1.79 34.97 9.91
C LYS A 669 -2.49 36.32 9.65
N ASP A 670 -3.17 36.48 8.52
CA ASP A 670 -3.78 37.73 8.05
C ASP A 670 -5.27 37.62 7.63
N ASP A 671 -5.93 36.47 7.80
CA ASP A 671 -7.38 36.33 7.50
C ASP A 671 -8.29 36.58 8.72
N GLU A 672 -8.01 37.61 9.53
CA GLU A 672 -8.98 38.13 10.51
C GLU A 672 -9.78 39.34 10.00
N ASP A 673 -9.41 39.93 8.86
CA ASP A 673 -10.21 40.98 8.22
C ASP A 673 -10.80 40.47 6.91
N GLY A 674 -11.96 39.82 7.01
CA GLY A 674 -12.80 39.60 5.83
C GLY A 674 -13.09 40.93 5.11
N PRO A 675 -13.27 40.94 3.78
CA PRO A 675 -13.55 42.17 3.05
C PRO A 675 -14.80 42.84 3.66
N PRO A 676 -14.77 44.17 3.89
CA PRO A 676 -15.91 44.86 4.50
C PRO A 676 -17.16 44.66 3.63
N PRO A 677 -18.35 44.54 4.23
CA PRO A 677 -19.57 44.35 3.47
C PRO A 677 -19.77 45.55 2.53
N LEU A 678 -20.10 45.23 1.28
CA LEU A 678 -20.51 46.22 0.28
C LEU A 678 -21.64 47.09 0.83
N PRO A 679 -21.56 48.43 0.70
CA PRO A 679 -22.66 49.30 1.09
C PRO A 679 -23.84 49.14 0.11
N ASP A 680 -25.06 49.20 0.66
CA ASP A 680 -26.33 49.05 -0.05
C ASP A 680 -26.48 50.05 -1.21
N ASP A 681 -27.06 49.56 -2.31
CA ASP A 681 -27.55 50.32 -3.46
C ASP A 681 -28.65 51.29 -3.02
N ASP A 682 -28.32 52.58 -2.87
CA ASP A 682 -29.23 53.70 -3.10
C ASP A 682 -28.40 55.00 -3.12
N GLU A 683 -28.22 55.57 -4.33
CA GLU A 683 -28.21 57.01 -4.66
C GLU A 683 -27.32 57.34 -5.89
N LEU A 684 -27.99 57.46 -7.04
CA LEU A 684 -27.96 58.55 -8.03
C LEU A 684 -26.67 58.90 -8.83
N ASP A 685 -26.87 58.81 -10.16
CA ASP A 685 -26.55 59.77 -11.23
C ASP A 685 -25.10 59.94 -11.78
N GLU A 686 -24.86 59.29 -12.94
CA GLU A 686 -24.34 59.84 -14.24
C GLU A 686 -22.92 60.50 -14.36
N PRO A 687 -22.32 60.62 -15.57
CA PRO A 687 -21.75 59.60 -16.48
C PRO A 687 -20.28 59.98 -16.93
N TYR A 688 -19.78 59.39 -18.03
CA TYR A 688 -18.52 59.66 -18.79
C TYR A 688 -17.26 58.89 -18.35
N SER A 689 -16.37 58.39 -19.23
CA SER A 689 -16.25 58.39 -20.70
C SER A 689 -15.33 57.23 -21.12
N TYR A 690 -15.60 56.67 -22.30
CA TYR A 690 -14.66 55.84 -23.08
C TYR A 690 -13.43 56.67 -23.46
N ASP A 691 -12.25 56.04 -23.43
CA ASP A 691 -11.18 56.33 -24.37
C ASP A 691 -10.55 55.00 -24.82
N ASP A 692 -10.53 54.86 -26.15
CA ASP A 692 -10.00 53.81 -26.99
C ASP A 692 -8.46 53.88 -27.12
N ASP A 693 -7.94 52.94 -27.91
CA ASP A 693 -6.58 52.79 -28.46
C ASP A 693 -5.69 51.89 -27.57
N TRP A 694 -5.13 50.76 -28.04
CA TRP A 694 -4.35 50.62 -29.27
C TRP A 694 -4.38 49.20 -29.86
N ASP A 695 -4.38 49.20 -31.20
CA ASP A 695 -4.39 48.13 -32.18
C ASP A 695 -3.08 47.31 -32.32
N TYR A 696 -3.28 46.06 -32.77
CA TYR A 696 -2.48 45.12 -33.60
C TYR A 696 -0.94 45.03 -33.50
N ASP A 697 -0.44 43.79 -33.41
CA ASP A 697 0.19 43.15 -34.59
C ASP A 697 0.43 41.64 -34.40
N GLU A 698 -0.08 40.88 -35.37
CA GLU A 698 0.13 39.45 -35.59
C GLU A 698 1.48 39.22 -36.29
N ALA A 699 2.29 38.28 -35.81
CA ALA A 699 3.40 37.72 -36.56
C ALA A 699 3.62 36.24 -36.16
N GLU A 700 3.14 35.34 -37.02
CA GLU A 700 3.53 33.92 -37.01
C GLU A 700 4.98 33.75 -37.49
N PRO A 701 5.79 32.86 -36.89
CA PRO A 701 7.03 32.42 -37.49
C PRO A 701 6.89 31.03 -38.14
N GLU A 702 7.24 30.97 -39.42
CA GLU A 702 7.45 29.77 -40.24
C GLU A 702 8.52 28.84 -39.65
N TRP A 703 8.28 27.52 -39.72
CA TRP A 703 9.23 26.47 -39.35
C TRP A 703 9.94 25.94 -40.61
N PRO A 704 11.28 25.79 -40.63
CA PRO A 704 11.95 25.08 -41.71
C PRO A 704 11.95 23.56 -41.45
N GLU A 705 11.69 22.81 -42.52
CA GLU A 705 11.80 21.35 -42.61
C GLU A 705 13.26 20.88 -42.43
N PRO A 706 13.51 19.63 -41.97
CA PRO A 706 14.85 19.11 -41.78
C PRO A 706 15.41 18.46 -43.05
N ASP A 707 16.67 18.76 -43.36
CA ASP A 707 17.47 18.13 -44.41
C ASP A 707 17.77 16.65 -44.06
N GLU A 708 17.47 15.77 -45.02
CA GLU A 708 18.01 14.42 -45.15
C GLU A 708 19.48 14.50 -45.61
N ASP A 709 20.33 13.64 -45.05
CA ASP A 709 21.58 13.08 -45.58
C ASP A 709 22.68 13.04 -44.50
N ASP A 710 22.96 11.85 -43.99
CA ASP A 710 24.32 11.31 -43.80
C ASP A 710 24.25 9.94 -43.08
N GLU A 711 24.19 8.87 -43.89
CA GLU A 711 24.80 7.58 -43.51
C GLU A 711 26.33 7.75 -43.52
N PRO A 712 27.06 7.04 -42.63
CA PRO A 712 27.94 6.03 -43.21
C PRO A 712 28.05 4.73 -42.41
N ASP A 713 27.93 3.66 -43.17
CA ASP A 713 28.85 2.52 -43.30
C ASP A 713 29.36 1.75 -42.07
N HIS A 714 28.95 0.48 -42.09
CA HIS A 714 29.53 -0.72 -41.53
C HIS A 714 31.06 -0.74 -41.32
N ALA A 715 31.46 -1.17 -40.12
CA ALA A 715 32.68 -1.95 -39.93
C ALA A 715 32.53 -2.88 -38.71
N ASP A 716 32.39 -4.17 -39.00
CA ASP A 716 32.67 -5.28 -38.08
C ASP A 716 34.20 -5.38 -37.86
N PRO A 717 34.66 -5.81 -36.67
CA PRO A 717 35.37 -7.09 -36.68
C PRO A 717 35.17 -7.95 -35.42
N ASP A 718 34.84 -9.22 -35.70
CA ASP A 718 35.38 -10.48 -35.15
C ASP A 718 36.03 -10.51 -33.75
N GLU A 719 35.42 -11.38 -32.93
CA GLU A 719 35.99 -12.42 -32.04
C GLU A 719 37.46 -12.33 -31.61
N ASP A 720 37.68 -12.31 -30.28
CA ASP A 720 38.67 -13.19 -29.60
C ASP A 720 38.50 -13.15 -28.07
N ASP A 721 37.89 -14.21 -27.55
CA ASP A 721 38.43 -15.13 -26.54
C ASP A 721 39.00 -14.68 -25.16
N LEU A 722 38.38 -15.28 -24.11
CA LEU A 722 38.93 -15.80 -22.82
C LEU A 722 39.06 -14.87 -21.57
N PRO A 723 39.24 -15.41 -20.34
CA PRO A 723 38.35 -16.28 -19.56
C PRO A 723 38.27 -15.90 -18.04
N PHE A 724 37.41 -16.63 -17.30
CA PHE A 724 37.20 -16.74 -15.83
C PHE A 724 36.01 -16.01 -15.20
#